data_AF-A0A6J1P207-F1
#
_entry.id   AF-A0A6J1P207-F1
#
_cell.length_a   1.000
_cell.length_b   1.000
_cell.length_c   1.000
_cell.angle_alpha   90.00
_cell.angle_beta   90.00
_cell.angle_gamma   90.00
#
_symmetry.space_group_name_H-M   'P 1'
#
loop_
_entity.id
_entity.type
_entity.pdbx_description
1 polymer ?
#
loop_
_entity_poly.entity_id
_entity_poly.type
_entity_poly.pdbx_seq_one_letter_code
_entity_poly.pdbx_strand_id
1 'polypeptide(L)'
;MGYVLKFLRNYTSFKIQNNLPTCLQIYGLLNIRKLHRSASMYVKMYMENENKHAYNIMLDHGYVIDFLKIKNDKRFIPKEEFLKILKTNWLKENVQKIFQSFPSLGDYGSENNICISDTQFDDFIDILTDNLHLATDEELKSLFYGLSKFPETDSIRTRNYIEVWAALDDECIKRMNKWSYDQMLLFVSLCFMLNVTKPSDFTFKCLQKLTSKAHQLTKNQIVKTLFFIGVKRNSPINIHNLEVQIEEHFQEFSLDELAIISMGLFKSKTPIRNKSLVIKIIDKIIENSKEIHEVSLAALLKIIRYSLKVTQDNHRVYDLLDSLQYEIPRFSIMCNVHVALVGTSTLTVHENCLNNIAETLVESLSKARLKDLERLVLTFGTFNFTPKNDNFFNKILEEIRKPERSEEIDKFGRVFACCVSYFGLLQIYPADLMNKALSSEFLLSTYGKHCQQYGREILSIHNMAKLFVKDSTINHLSDKQAIVLAKKCTDYIPDENYPKQYNAAEKMFLDVTKVLQESRGGSEFVTGYHLLSHHQRGDVIICNDHQGCPVPVDKAFPDVNFGLLTRPPNSNIWVALVIANRNSFLKSGQPTGHYSSKLRELNTLGFYAAIVDWKIYIKLDGTIEKSKYLDHVIKEAICNKN
;
A
#
# COMPACT_ATOMS: atom_id res chain seq x y z
N MET A 1 10.71 -15.88 34.97
CA MET A 1 10.32 -14.45 35.16
C MET A 1 11.34 -13.40 34.66
N GLY A 2 12.65 -13.67 34.66
CA GLY A 2 13.66 -12.73 34.12
C GLY A 2 13.72 -12.59 32.59
N TYR A 3 13.12 -13.51 31.83
CA TYR A 3 13.15 -13.53 30.36
C TYR A 3 12.15 -12.56 29.68
N VAL A 4 11.02 -12.26 30.33
CA VAL A 4 10.00 -11.33 29.78
C VAL A 4 10.48 -9.87 29.84
N LEU A 5 11.32 -9.53 30.82
CA LEU A 5 11.86 -8.16 31.01
C LEU A 5 12.98 -7.79 30.02
N LYS A 6 13.72 -8.78 29.50
CA LYS A 6 14.77 -8.54 28.49
C LYS A 6 14.18 -8.29 27.10
N PHE A 7 13.03 -8.91 26.81
CA PHE A 7 12.28 -8.72 25.56
C PHE A 7 11.56 -7.36 25.48
N LEU A 8 11.12 -6.82 26.63
CA LEU A 8 10.50 -5.48 26.71
C LEU A 8 11.52 -4.33 26.58
N ARG A 9 12.80 -4.57 26.89
CA ARG A 9 13.84 -3.52 26.90
C ARG A 9 14.33 -3.11 25.50
N ASN A 10 14.20 -3.98 24.50
CA ASN A 10 14.69 -3.71 23.14
C ASN A 10 13.68 -2.94 22.25
N TYR A 11 12.50 -2.57 22.77
CA TYR A 11 11.49 -1.79 22.04
C TYR A 11 11.26 -0.37 22.59
N THR A 12 12.07 0.11 23.54
CA THR A 12 12.00 1.48 24.08
C THR A 12 13.28 2.29 23.82
N SER A 13 13.68 2.43 22.55
CA SER A 13 14.67 3.43 22.13
C SER A 13 14.37 4.04 20.76
N PHE A 14 13.17 4.60 20.61
CA PHE A 14 12.99 5.73 19.69
C PHE A 14 12.94 7.00 20.54
N LYS A 15 14.00 7.81 20.45
CA LYS A 15 14.04 9.18 21.00
C LYS A 15 12.92 9.98 20.34
N ILE A 16 11.83 10.17 21.07
CA ILE A 16 10.87 11.25 20.83
C ILE A 16 11.18 12.30 21.89
N GLN A 17 11.73 13.44 21.47
CA GLN A 17 11.81 14.61 22.33
C GLN A 17 10.40 15.16 22.56
N ASN A 18 9.92 14.94 23.79
CA ASN A 18 9.10 15.80 24.64
C ASN A 18 8.21 16.87 23.99
N ASN A 19 6.89 16.74 24.15
CA ASN A 19 6.13 17.51 25.16
C ASN A 19 4.62 17.23 25.02
N LEU A 20 4.03 16.51 25.98
CA LEU A 20 2.67 16.75 26.52
C LEU A 20 2.42 15.82 27.73
N PRO A 21 1.68 16.29 28.76
CA PRO A 21 1.76 15.75 30.11
C PRO A 21 0.81 14.58 30.38
N THR A 22 1.27 13.79 31.33
CA THR A 22 0.62 12.77 32.17
C THR A 22 -0.87 12.98 32.47
N CYS A 23 -1.67 11.91 32.27
CA CYS A 23 -2.60 11.44 33.29
C CYS A 23 -2.92 9.95 33.06
N LEU A 24 -2.44 9.14 34.00
CA LEU A 24 -2.79 7.75 34.23
C LEU A 24 -3.87 7.72 35.32
N GLN A 25 -4.77 6.73 35.22
CA GLN A 25 -5.49 6.01 36.29
C GLN A 25 -7.03 6.15 36.45
N ILE A 26 -7.65 4.97 36.26
CA ILE A 26 -8.77 4.32 36.99
C ILE A 26 -10.21 4.61 36.50
N TYR A 27 -10.87 3.59 35.94
CA TYR A 27 -11.95 2.83 36.61
C TYR A 27 -12.21 1.50 35.89
N GLY A 28 -12.48 0.44 36.68
CA GLY A 28 -12.60 -0.95 36.23
C GLY A 28 -14.03 -1.44 35.98
N LEU A 29 -14.06 -2.64 35.38
CA LEU A 29 -15.05 -3.73 35.44
C LEU A 29 -16.53 -3.41 35.10
N LEU A 30 -16.98 -3.90 33.94
CA LEU A 30 -17.93 -5.04 33.84
C LEU A 30 -18.16 -5.49 32.38
N ASN A 31 -18.24 -6.81 32.24
CA ASN A 31 -18.40 -7.59 31.01
C ASN A 31 -19.66 -7.26 30.21
N ILE A 32 -19.52 -7.08 28.88
CA ILE A 32 -20.34 -7.82 27.90
C ILE A 32 -19.42 -8.23 26.73
N ARG A 33 -19.20 -9.53 26.62
CA ARG A 33 -18.52 -10.20 25.51
C ARG A 33 -19.27 -9.88 24.20
N LYS A 34 -18.68 -9.07 23.32
CA LYS A 34 -18.91 -9.19 21.88
C LYS A 34 -17.65 -9.73 21.24
N LEU A 35 -17.78 -10.96 20.73
CA LEU A 35 -16.82 -11.65 19.88
C LEU A 35 -16.39 -10.74 18.74
N HIS A 36 -15.31 -9.99 18.93
CA HIS A 36 -14.53 -9.42 17.84
C HIS A 36 -13.80 -10.58 17.15
N ARG A 37 -14.51 -11.30 16.28
CA ARG A 37 -13.88 -12.08 15.22
C ARG A 37 -13.21 -11.08 14.29
N SER A 38 -11.93 -10.82 14.57
CA SER A 38 -11.20 -9.72 13.97
C SER A 38 -11.00 -9.93 12.46
N ALA A 39 -10.97 -8.82 11.72
CA ALA A 39 -10.58 -8.73 10.32
C ALA A 39 -9.18 -9.34 10.00
N SER A 40 -8.46 -9.83 11.01
CA SER A 40 -7.18 -10.51 10.88
C SER A 40 -7.26 -11.82 10.09
N MET A 41 -8.41 -12.53 10.11
CA MET A 41 -8.54 -13.84 9.46
C MET A 41 -8.56 -13.76 7.92
N TYR A 42 -9.19 -12.73 7.35
CA TYR A 42 -9.21 -12.52 5.89
C TYR A 42 -7.93 -11.85 5.37
N VAL A 43 -7.28 -11.03 6.20
CA VAL A 43 -5.91 -10.56 5.91
C VAL A 43 -4.93 -11.74 5.97
N LYS A 44 -5.12 -12.72 6.88
CA LYS A 44 -4.43 -14.03 6.87
C LYS A 44 -4.71 -14.78 5.55
N MET A 45 -5.98 -15.01 5.20
CA MET A 45 -6.39 -15.76 3.98
C MET A 45 -5.86 -15.17 2.66
N TYR A 46 -5.83 -13.84 2.49
CA TYR A 46 -5.32 -13.23 1.25
C TYR A 46 -3.79 -13.13 1.22
N MET A 47 -3.14 -12.92 2.37
CA MET A 47 -1.68 -13.01 2.48
C MET A 47 -1.16 -14.41 2.17
N GLU A 48 -2.01 -15.42 2.38
CA GLU A 48 -1.69 -16.83 2.12
C GLU A 48 -1.77 -17.17 0.63
N ASN A 49 -2.71 -16.66 -0.18
CA ASN A 49 -2.85 -17.12 -1.58
C ASN A 49 -1.66 -16.76 -2.49
N GLU A 50 -1.19 -15.50 -2.50
CA GLU A 50 -0.02 -15.12 -3.32
C GLU A 50 1.26 -15.79 -2.82
N ASN A 51 1.45 -15.87 -1.50
CA ASN A 51 2.60 -16.54 -0.91
C ASN A 51 2.55 -18.05 -1.15
N LYS A 52 1.37 -18.67 -1.11
CA LYS A 52 1.14 -20.09 -1.42
C LYS A 52 1.40 -20.38 -2.88
N HIS A 53 0.95 -19.52 -3.80
CA HIS A 53 1.27 -19.66 -5.22
C HIS A 53 2.79 -19.61 -5.47
N ALA A 54 3.47 -18.60 -4.92
CA ALA A 54 4.93 -18.49 -4.99
C ALA A 54 5.64 -19.68 -4.33
N TYR A 55 5.13 -20.17 -3.20
CA TYR A 55 5.68 -21.33 -2.52
C TYR A 55 5.52 -22.61 -3.35
N ASN A 56 4.36 -22.80 -3.99
CA ASN A 56 4.11 -23.92 -4.89
C ASN A 56 5.04 -23.89 -6.10
N ILE A 57 5.24 -22.72 -6.73
CA ILE A 57 6.23 -22.57 -7.80
C ILE A 57 7.62 -23.01 -7.31
N MET A 58 8.04 -22.57 -6.12
CA MET A 58 9.32 -23.00 -5.56
C MET A 58 9.35 -24.49 -5.22
N LEU A 59 8.24 -25.10 -4.81
CA LEU A 59 8.14 -26.55 -4.60
C LEU A 59 8.35 -27.30 -5.90
N ASP A 60 7.69 -26.88 -6.98
CA ASP A 60 7.77 -27.52 -8.30
C ASP A 60 9.20 -27.44 -8.88
N HIS A 61 9.94 -26.38 -8.56
CA HIS A 61 11.35 -26.22 -8.92
C HIS A 61 12.32 -26.94 -7.96
N GLY A 62 11.83 -27.58 -6.90
CA GLY A 62 12.66 -28.24 -5.89
C GLY A 62 13.45 -27.27 -4.99
N TYR A 63 12.99 -26.02 -4.88
CA TYR A 63 13.69 -24.98 -4.12
C TYR A 63 13.35 -25.05 -2.63
N VAL A 64 12.15 -25.46 -2.26
CA VAL A 64 11.71 -25.52 -0.86
C VAL A 64 11.24 -26.91 -0.46
N ILE A 65 11.05 -27.11 0.84
CA ILE A 65 10.66 -28.39 1.40
C ILE A 65 9.14 -28.59 1.26
N ASP A 66 8.70 -29.80 0.94
CA ASP A 66 7.29 -30.15 0.99
C ASP A 66 6.81 -30.36 2.43
N PHE A 67 6.19 -29.32 3.02
CA PHE A 67 5.64 -29.39 4.37
C PHE A 67 4.43 -30.32 4.50
N LEU A 68 3.71 -30.62 3.42
CA LEU A 68 2.56 -31.54 3.47
C LEU A 68 3.02 -32.97 3.68
N LYS A 69 4.11 -33.37 3.01
CA LYS A 69 4.74 -34.68 3.27
C LYS A 69 5.15 -34.83 4.73
N ILE A 70 5.73 -33.78 5.33
CA ILE A 70 6.15 -33.79 6.74
C ILE A 70 4.95 -33.92 7.70
N LYS A 71 3.86 -33.18 7.46
CA LYS A 71 2.66 -33.26 8.30
C LYS A 71 1.96 -34.62 8.23
N ASN A 72 2.08 -35.29 7.09
CA ASN A 72 1.47 -36.61 6.86
C ASN A 72 2.35 -37.76 7.35
N ASP A 73 3.64 -37.53 7.57
CA ASP A 73 4.56 -38.50 8.17
C ASP A 73 4.36 -38.56 9.69
N LYS A 74 3.28 -39.27 10.09
CA LYS A 74 2.90 -39.46 11.49
C LYS A 74 3.22 -40.88 11.93
N ARG A 75 3.78 -40.98 13.14
CA ARG A 75 3.95 -42.26 13.82
C ARG A 75 2.83 -42.42 14.84
N PHE A 76 2.17 -43.57 14.84
CA PHE A 76 1.21 -43.91 15.88
C PHE A 76 1.94 -44.05 17.22
N ILE A 77 1.50 -43.32 18.24
CA ILE A 77 2.06 -43.38 19.59
C ILE A 77 0.99 -43.93 20.55
N PRO A 78 1.20 -45.12 21.15
CA PRO A 78 0.28 -45.65 22.15
C PRO A 78 0.15 -44.74 23.38
N LYS A 79 -1.02 -44.73 24.01
CA LYS A 79 -1.29 -43.93 25.21
C LYS A 79 -0.34 -44.28 26.36
N GLU A 80 0.05 -45.54 26.50
CA GLU A 80 0.98 -46.02 27.52
C GLU A 80 2.37 -45.40 27.33
N GLU A 81 2.83 -45.30 26.08
CA GLU A 81 4.10 -44.67 25.73
C GLU A 81 4.05 -43.16 26.02
N PHE A 82 2.97 -42.49 25.62
CA PHE A 82 2.75 -41.09 25.95
C PHE A 82 2.78 -40.81 27.46
N LEU A 83 2.05 -41.60 28.25
CA LEU A 83 2.03 -41.47 29.71
C LEU A 83 3.40 -41.78 30.33
N LYS A 84 4.17 -42.68 29.73
CA LYS A 84 5.55 -42.95 30.15
C LYS A 84 6.44 -41.74 29.90
N ILE A 85 6.31 -41.08 28.75
CA ILE A 85 7.07 -39.85 28.44
C ILE A 85 6.75 -38.76 29.47
N LEU A 86 5.47 -38.54 29.79
CA LEU A 86 5.08 -37.51 30.78
C LEU A 86 5.55 -37.81 32.21
N LYS A 87 5.62 -39.08 32.61
CA LYS A 87 6.07 -39.47 33.97
C LYS A 87 7.58 -39.62 34.11
N THR A 88 8.32 -39.54 33.01
CA THR A 88 9.78 -39.72 33.01
C THR A 88 10.44 -38.52 33.70
N ASN A 89 11.41 -38.79 34.58
CA ASN A 89 12.22 -37.73 35.16
C ASN A 89 13.34 -37.31 34.19
N TRP A 90 13.03 -36.35 33.32
CA TRP A 90 13.90 -35.90 32.24
C TRP A 90 15.21 -35.26 32.71
N LEU A 91 15.31 -34.83 33.99
CA LEU A 91 16.56 -34.33 34.57
C LEU A 91 17.65 -35.41 34.68
N LYS A 92 17.27 -36.69 34.68
CA LYS A 92 18.18 -37.84 34.80
C LYS A 92 18.37 -38.60 33.50
N GLU A 93 17.66 -38.23 32.44
CA GLU A 93 17.71 -38.91 31.16
C GLU A 93 18.81 -38.35 30.26
N ASN A 94 19.16 -39.12 29.24
CA ASN A 94 20.08 -38.66 28.22
C ASN A 94 19.41 -37.58 27.34
N VAL A 95 20.11 -36.48 27.10
CA VAL A 95 19.75 -35.39 26.19
C VAL A 95 19.29 -35.88 24.81
N GLN A 96 19.91 -36.90 24.22
CA GLN A 96 19.44 -37.44 22.93
C GLN A 96 18.01 -38.00 23.02
N LYS A 97 17.64 -38.62 24.15
CA LYS A 97 16.27 -39.11 24.35
C LYS A 97 15.27 -37.96 24.48
N ILE A 98 15.66 -36.83 25.05
CA ILE A 98 14.81 -35.63 25.15
C ILE A 98 14.43 -35.18 23.73
N PHE A 99 15.41 -35.03 22.84
CA PHE A 99 15.15 -34.60 21.46
C PHE A 99 14.36 -35.62 20.64
N GLN A 100 14.61 -36.92 20.84
CA GLN A 100 13.86 -37.99 20.16
C GLN A 100 12.41 -38.10 20.62
N SER A 101 12.11 -37.72 21.87
CA SER A 101 10.77 -37.85 22.45
C SER A 101 9.82 -36.71 22.05
N PHE A 102 10.35 -35.52 21.76
CA PHE A 102 9.52 -34.36 21.43
C PHE A 102 8.67 -34.54 20.16
N PRO A 103 9.19 -35.06 19.03
CA PRO A 103 8.35 -35.37 17.86
C PRO A 103 7.22 -36.35 18.17
N SER A 104 7.45 -37.34 19.04
CA SER A 104 6.41 -38.30 19.46
C SER A 104 5.29 -37.61 20.25
N LEU A 105 5.61 -36.59 21.06
CA LEU A 105 4.58 -35.77 21.73
C LEU A 105 3.76 -34.97 20.71
N GLY A 106 4.40 -34.45 19.67
CA GLY A 106 3.71 -33.79 18.55
C GLY A 106 2.79 -34.73 17.78
N ASP A 107 3.25 -35.94 17.47
CA ASP A 107 2.45 -37.00 16.82
C ASP A 107 1.21 -37.35 17.66
N TYR A 108 1.41 -37.68 18.94
CA TYR A 108 0.31 -38.00 19.86
C TYR A 108 -0.68 -36.83 20.04
N GLY A 109 -0.16 -35.61 20.20
CA GLY A 109 -0.98 -34.40 20.35
C GLY A 109 -1.83 -34.12 19.11
N SER A 110 -1.29 -34.38 17.92
CA SER A 110 -2.02 -34.28 16.65
C SER A 110 -3.18 -35.26 16.57
N GLU A 111 -2.97 -36.52 16.94
CA GLU A 111 -3.96 -37.59 16.87
C GLU A 111 -5.09 -37.41 17.90
N ASN A 112 -4.76 -36.89 19.09
CA ASN A 112 -5.69 -36.76 20.21
C ASN A 112 -6.21 -35.32 20.42
N ASN A 113 -5.89 -34.41 19.50
CA ASN A 113 -6.23 -32.98 19.57
C ASN A 113 -5.80 -32.31 20.89
N ILE A 114 -4.61 -32.67 21.38
CA ILE A 114 -4.00 -32.10 22.58
C ILE A 114 -2.99 -31.03 22.16
N CYS A 115 -3.25 -29.80 22.60
CA CYS A 115 -2.41 -28.66 22.30
C CYS A 115 -1.13 -28.66 23.14
N ILE A 116 0.00 -28.23 22.59
CA ILE A 116 1.28 -28.07 23.32
C ILE A 116 1.14 -27.12 24.53
N SER A 117 0.15 -26.24 24.52
CA SER A 117 -0.13 -25.30 25.62
C SER A 117 -0.72 -25.94 26.87
N ASP A 118 -1.04 -27.24 26.82
CA ASP A 118 -1.51 -27.98 27.99
C ASP A 118 -0.40 -28.05 29.05
N THR A 119 -0.78 -27.83 30.31
CA THR A 119 0.12 -27.81 31.47
C THR A 119 0.87 -29.13 31.66
N GLN A 120 0.36 -30.24 31.15
CA GLN A 120 1.03 -31.54 31.26
C GLN A 120 2.39 -31.58 30.53
N PHE A 121 2.65 -30.62 29.62
CA PHE A 121 3.92 -30.53 28.89
C PHE A 121 4.96 -29.64 29.57
N ASP A 122 4.58 -28.84 30.58
CA ASP A 122 5.42 -27.77 31.13
C ASP A 122 6.82 -28.26 31.53
N ASP A 123 6.89 -29.29 32.39
CA ASP A 123 8.17 -29.83 32.89
C ASP A 123 9.06 -30.36 31.75
N PHE A 124 8.46 -30.99 30.73
CA PHE A 124 9.21 -31.49 29.58
C PHE A 124 9.75 -30.34 28.73
N ILE A 125 8.96 -29.29 28.52
CA ILE A 125 9.32 -28.15 27.66
C ILE A 125 10.42 -27.30 28.31
N ASP A 126 10.36 -27.08 29.62
CA ASP A 126 11.43 -26.42 30.37
C ASP A 126 12.76 -27.19 30.18
N ILE A 127 12.74 -28.51 30.38
CA ILE A 127 13.95 -29.34 30.24
C ILE A 127 14.44 -29.41 28.78
N LEU A 128 13.54 -29.48 27.81
CA LEU A 128 13.87 -29.46 26.38
C LEU A 128 14.59 -28.15 26.01
N THR A 129 14.04 -27.02 26.43
CA THR A 129 14.57 -25.69 26.06
C THR A 129 15.91 -25.40 26.75
N ASP A 130 16.10 -25.84 28.00
CA ASP A 130 17.38 -25.72 28.72
C ASP A 130 18.51 -26.51 28.04
N ASN A 131 18.19 -27.68 27.46
CA ASN A 131 19.18 -28.54 26.82
C ASN A 131 19.40 -28.26 25.33
N LEU A 132 18.64 -27.35 24.73
CA LEU A 132 18.61 -27.14 23.27
C LEU A 132 19.97 -26.82 22.64
N HIS A 133 20.85 -26.16 23.40
CA HIS A 133 22.22 -25.83 22.99
C HIS A 133 23.08 -27.06 22.68
N LEU A 134 22.71 -28.25 23.16
CA LEU A 134 23.38 -29.52 22.94
C LEU A 134 22.88 -30.26 21.69
N ALA A 135 21.78 -29.82 21.07
CA ALA A 135 21.23 -30.48 19.89
C ALA A 135 22.18 -30.41 18.70
N THR A 136 22.25 -31.46 17.89
CA THR A 136 22.81 -31.40 16.54
C THR A 136 21.88 -30.63 15.60
N ASP A 137 22.36 -30.28 14.39
CA ASP A 137 21.51 -29.58 13.43
C ASP A 137 20.34 -30.44 12.91
N GLU A 138 20.53 -31.77 12.82
CA GLU A 138 19.44 -32.70 12.47
C GLU A 138 18.42 -32.83 13.60
N GLU A 139 18.87 -32.90 14.86
CA GLU A 139 17.96 -32.86 16.01
C GLU A 139 17.20 -31.53 16.05
N LEU A 140 17.87 -30.40 15.81
CA LEU A 140 17.22 -29.10 15.75
C LEU A 140 16.11 -29.06 14.68
N LYS A 141 16.37 -29.59 13.47
CA LYS A 141 15.35 -29.73 12.42
C LYS A 141 14.18 -30.61 12.87
N SER A 142 14.48 -31.75 13.50
CA SER A 142 13.46 -32.66 14.05
C SER A 142 12.55 -31.96 15.06
N LEU A 143 13.09 -31.07 15.90
CA LEU A 143 12.30 -30.28 16.83
C LEU A 143 11.37 -29.28 16.13
N PHE A 144 11.82 -28.62 15.05
CA PHE A 144 10.93 -27.79 14.22
C PHE A 144 9.77 -28.61 13.64
N TYR A 145 10.04 -29.83 13.16
CA TYR A 145 9.00 -30.73 12.64
C TYR A 145 8.07 -31.23 13.74
N GLY A 146 8.60 -31.60 14.91
CA GLY A 146 7.80 -32.00 16.06
C GLY A 146 6.84 -30.89 16.50
N LEU A 147 7.32 -29.65 16.54
CA LEU A 147 6.49 -28.50 16.91
C LEU A 147 5.37 -28.24 15.89
N SER A 148 5.59 -28.49 14.60
CA SER A 148 4.59 -28.26 13.55
C SER A 148 3.47 -29.30 13.49
N LYS A 149 3.63 -30.42 14.21
CA LYS A 149 2.66 -31.53 14.27
C LYS A 149 1.55 -31.29 15.29
N PHE A 150 1.80 -30.50 16.33
CA PHE A 150 0.80 -30.14 17.32
C PHE A 150 -0.40 -29.40 16.66
N PRO A 151 -1.61 -29.50 17.24
CA PRO A 151 -2.76 -28.71 16.81
C PRO A 151 -2.47 -27.19 16.76
N GLU A 152 -3.17 -26.46 15.88
CA GLU A 152 -2.98 -25.00 15.74
C GLU A 152 -3.32 -24.29 17.05
N THR A 153 -2.42 -23.40 17.47
CA THR A 153 -2.59 -22.58 18.68
C THR A 153 -3.28 -21.25 18.33
N ASP A 154 -3.99 -20.66 19.29
CA ASP A 154 -4.64 -19.35 19.12
C ASP A 154 -3.65 -18.24 18.71
N SER A 155 -2.39 -18.39 19.12
CA SER A 155 -1.32 -17.45 18.85
C SER A 155 0.05 -18.12 18.87
N ILE A 156 0.98 -17.59 18.07
CA ILE A 156 2.41 -17.90 18.20
C ILE A 156 2.99 -17.54 19.58
N ARG A 157 2.27 -16.78 20.41
CA ARG A 157 2.66 -16.42 21.78
C ARG A 157 2.06 -17.34 22.85
N THR A 158 1.36 -18.38 22.44
CA THR A 158 0.77 -19.34 23.37
C THR A 158 1.86 -20.02 24.18
N ARG A 159 1.58 -20.27 25.46
CA ARG A 159 2.46 -20.99 26.40
C ARG A 159 3.01 -22.28 25.79
N ASN A 160 4.23 -22.65 26.15
CA ASN A 160 5.02 -23.77 25.63
C ASN A 160 5.38 -23.62 24.15
N TYR A 161 4.45 -23.25 23.27
CA TYR A 161 4.73 -22.97 21.86
C TYR A 161 5.78 -21.86 21.70
N ILE A 162 5.59 -20.72 22.40
CA ILE A 162 6.55 -19.61 22.36
C ILE A 162 7.92 -19.95 22.94
N GLU A 163 7.95 -20.72 24.02
CA GLU A 163 9.19 -21.12 24.67
C GLU A 163 10.03 -21.98 23.72
N VAL A 164 9.42 -22.97 23.08
CA VAL A 164 10.12 -23.82 22.12
C VAL A 164 10.58 -23.03 20.89
N TRP A 165 9.69 -22.30 20.18
CA TRP A 165 10.13 -21.64 18.95
C TRP A 165 11.13 -20.50 19.21
N ALA A 166 11.02 -19.79 20.33
CA ALA A 166 12.00 -18.76 20.69
C ALA A 166 13.36 -19.36 21.04
N ALA A 167 13.39 -20.48 21.77
CA ALA A 167 14.64 -21.19 22.05
C ALA A 167 15.29 -21.71 20.74
N LEU A 168 14.48 -22.26 19.82
CA LEU A 168 14.93 -22.65 18.48
C LEU A 168 15.50 -21.46 17.69
N ASP A 169 14.87 -20.29 17.78
CA ASP A 169 15.33 -19.06 17.12
C ASP A 169 16.71 -18.63 17.65
N ASP A 170 16.87 -18.59 18.98
CA ASP A 170 18.12 -18.22 19.64
C ASP A 170 19.26 -19.18 19.27
N GLU A 171 18.97 -20.47 19.22
CA GLU A 171 19.97 -21.47 18.85
C GLU A 171 20.36 -21.37 17.36
N CYS A 172 19.41 -21.10 16.47
CA CYS A 172 19.69 -20.79 15.07
C CYS A 172 20.63 -19.57 14.92
N ILE A 173 20.44 -18.51 15.73
CA ILE A 173 21.31 -17.32 15.71
C ILE A 173 22.76 -17.67 16.04
N LYS A 174 22.97 -18.50 17.08
CA LYS A 174 24.33 -18.89 17.51
C LYS A 174 25.07 -19.68 16.44
N ARG A 175 24.34 -20.47 15.64
CA ARG A 175 24.91 -21.39 14.63
C ARG A 175 25.05 -20.80 13.25
N MET A 176 24.25 -19.78 12.92
CA MET A 176 24.15 -19.18 11.58
C MET A 176 25.49 -18.85 10.90
N ASN A 177 26.53 -18.52 11.67
CA ASN A 177 27.85 -18.20 11.10
C ASN A 177 28.62 -19.42 10.58
N LYS A 178 28.27 -20.62 11.01
CA LYS A 178 28.89 -21.89 10.59
C LYS A 178 28.12 -22.57 9.46
N TRP A 179 26.89 -22.12 9.18
CA TRP A 179 26.02 -22.73 8.17
C TRP A 179 26.34 -22.24 6.75
N SER A 180 26.14 -23.13 5.79
CA SER A 180 26.05 -22.77 4.37
C SER A 180 24.77 -21.95 4.11
N TYR A 181 24.70 -21.27 2.96
CA TYR A 181 23.50 -20.51 2.59
C TYR A 181 22.26 -21.39 2.43
N ASP A 182 22.41 -22.61 1.89
CA ASP A 182 21.30 -23.56 1.79
C ASP A 182 20.78 -23.98 3.16
N GLN A 183 21.69 -24.20 4.11
CA GLN A 183 21.31 -24.55 5.48
C GLN A 183 20.66 -23.37 6.20
N MET A 184 21.14 -22.15 6.00
CA MET A 184 20.48 -20.93 6.51
C MET A 184 19.05 -20.79 5.96
N LEU A 185 18.86 -20.95 4.65
CA LEU A 185 17.54 -20.85 4.00
C LEU A 185 16.61 -22.01 4.38
N LEU A 186 17.15 -23.19 4.65
CA LEU A 186 16.42 -24.32 5.21
C LEU A 186 15.81 -23.96 6.56
N PHE A 187 16.59 -23.45 7.51
CA PHE A 187 16.05 -23.06 8.82
C PHE A 187 15.09 -21.87 8.75
N VAL A 188 15.25 -20.95 7.79
CA VAL A 188 14.25 -19.90 7.52
C VAL A 188 12.94 -20.52 7.01
N SER A 189 13.02 -21.56 6.17
CA SER A 189 11.85 -22.31 5.71
C SER A 189 11.12 -22.99 6.88
N LEU A 190 11.86 -23.54 7.84
CA LEU A 190 11.27 -24.12 9.06
C LEU A 190 10.57 -23.07 9.93
N CYS A 191 11.15 -21.86 10.05
CA CYS A 191 10.47 -20.73 10.70
C CYS A 191 9.19 -20.32 9.96
N PHE A 192 9.16 -20.45 8.63
CA PHE A 192 7.98 -20.21 7.81
C PHE A 192 6.89 -21.26 8.00
N MET A 193 7.26 -22.54 8.07
CA MET A 193 6.33 -23.63 8.41
C MET A 193 5.58 -23.39 9.73
N LEU A 194 6.28 -22.86 10.73
CA LEU A 194 5.71 -22.55 12.05
C LEU A 194 4.98 -21.19 12.13
N ASN A 195 4.88 -20.45 11.02
CA ASN A 195 4.34 -19.09 10.96
C ASN A 195 5.08 -18.06 11.86
N VAL A 196 6.37 -18.28 12.15
CA VAL A 196 7.21 -17.41 13.00
C VAL A 196 8.29 -16.62 12.25
N THR A 197 8.32 -16.65 10.91
CA THR A 197 9.27 -15.88 10.07
C THR A 197 9.31 -14.38 10.41
N LYS A 198 8.15 -13.78 10.69
CA LYS A 198 8.04 -12.35 11.01
C LYS A 198 8.67 -12.01 12.37
N PRO A 199 8.26 -12.64 13.49
CA PRO A 199 8.82 -12.36 14.82
C PRO A 199 10.23 -12.95 15.04
N SER A 200 10.70 -13.87 14.21
CA SER A 200 12.04 -14.49 14.31
C SER A 200 13.18 -13.48 14.09
N ASP A 201 14.10 -13.41 15.05
CA ASP A 201 15.34 -12.62 15.00
C ASP A 201 16.39 -13.33 14.17
N PHE A 202 16.44 -14.67 14.22
CA PHE A 202 17.26 -15.48 13.31
C PHE A 202 16.95 -15.13 11.85
N THR A 203 15.67 -15.17 11.46
CA THR A 203 15.26 -14.89 10.08
C THR A 203 15.68 -13.47 9.67
N PHE A 204 15.54 -12.49 10.56
CA PHE A 204 15.99 -11.12 10.28
C PHE A 204 17.49 -11.06 9.99
N LYS A 205 18.31 -11.59 10.90
CA LYS A 205 19.79 -11.58 10.78
C LYS A 205 20.26 -12.40 9.57
N CYS A 206 19.61 -13.53 9.31
CA CYS A 206 19.86 -14.38 8.16
C CYS A 206 19.66 -13.63 6.84
N LEU A 207 18.49 -12.99 6.66
CA LEU A 207 18.20 -12.22 5.45
C LEU A 207 19.14 -11.02 5.30
N GLN A 208 19.52 -10.35 6.40
CA GLN A 208 20.55 -9.31 6.35
C GLN A 208 21.90 -9.84 5.84
N LYS A 209 22.35 -10.99 6.35
CA LYS A 209 23.61 -11.62 5.92
C LYS A 209 23.53 -12.02 4.44
N LEU A 210 22.46 -12.67 4.01
CA LEU A 210 22.26 -13.09 2.61
C LEU A 210 22.30 -11.89 1.65
N THR A 211 21.60 -10.79 1.96
CA THR A 211 21.66 -9.58 1.13
C THR A 211 23.05 -8.93 1.11
N SER A 212 23.80 -8.95 2.22
CA SER A 212 25.18 -8.44 2.24
C SER A 212 26.16 -9.28 1.41
N LYS A 213 25.84 -10.56 1.19
CA LYS A 213 26.63 -11.54 0.43
C LYS A 213 25.95 -11.93 -0.89
N ALA A 214 25.13 -11.06 -1.45
CA ALA A 214 24.34 -11.35 -2.65
C ALA A 214 25.16 -11.95 -3.80
N HIS A 215 26.38 -11.44 -4.03
CA HIS A 215 27.29 -11.92 -5.08
C HIS A 215 27.77 -13.38 -4.94
N GLN A 216 27.50 -14.01 -3.79
CA GLN A 216 27.85 -15.41 -3.52
C GLN A 216 26.63 -16.33 -3.60
N LEU A 217 25.44 -15.77 -3.82
CA LEU A 217 24.21 -16.53 -3.83
C LEU A 217 23.99 -17.13 -5.22
N THR A 218 23.58 -18.38 -5.25
CA THR A 218 23.09 -19.00 -6.48
C THR A 218 21.72 -18.42 -6.85
N LYS A 219 21.32 -18.58 -8.12
CA LYS A 219 19.99 -18.23 -8.62
C LYS A 219 18.85 -18.67 -7.69
N ASN A 220 18.84 -19.95 -7.29
CA ASN A 220 17.83 -20.50 -6.38
C ASN A 220 17.85 -19.78 -5.01
N GLN A 221 19.03 -19.55 -4.45
CA GLN A 221 19.18 -18.85 -3.17
C GLN A 221 18.68 -17.40 -3.25
N ILE A 222 18.85 -16.71 -4.38
CA ILE A 222 18.28 -15.37 -4.61
C ILE A 222 16.76 -15.43 -4.58
N VAL A 223 16.14 -16.37 -5.30
CA VAL A 223 14.66 -16.54 -5.34
C VAL A 223 14.12 -16.79 -3.93
N LYS A 224 14.68 -17.76 -3.18
CA LYS A 224 14.26 -18.04 -1.80
C LYS A 224 14.44 -16.83 -0.89
N THR A 225 15.58 -16.15 -0.99
CA THR A 225 15.88 -14.96 -0.16
C THR A 225 14.81 -13.88 -0.37
N LEU A 226 14.45 -13.60 -1.62
CA LEU A 226 13.43 -12.59 -1.93
C LEU A 226 12.01 -13.01 -1.57
N PHE A 227 11.69 -14.29 -1.71
CA PHE A 227 10.45 -14.83 -1.15
C PHE A 227 10.34 -14.55 0.35
N PHE A 228 11.37 -14.89 1.14
CA PHE A 228 11.33 -14.70 2.59
C PHE A 228 11.41 -13.23 3.02
N ILE A 229 12.10 -12.37 2.26
CA ILE A 229 12.00 -10.91 2.42
C ILE A 229 10.54 -10.46 2.25
N GLY A 230 9.85 -10.96 1.23
CA GLY A 230 8.43 -10.69 0.98
C GLY A 230 7.50 -11.19 2.09
N VAL A 231 7.78 -12.36 2.65
CA VAL A 231 7.06 -12.90 3.83
C VAL A 231 7.27 -12.01 5.06
N LYS A 232 8.52 -11.57 5.30
CA LYS A 232 8.86 -10.69 6.44
C LYS A 232 8.32 -9.26 6.27
N ARG A 233 8.14 -8.79 5.02
CA ARG A 233 7.67 -7.43 4.67
C ARG A 233 8.57 -6.32 5.20
N ASN A 234 9.86 -6.59 5.36
CA ASN A 234 10.86 -5.64 5.82
C ASN A 234 12.05 -5.69 4.86
N SER A 235 12.47 -4.54 4.34
CA SER A 235 13.61 -4.44 3.43
C SER A 235 14.93 -4.50 4.20
N PRO A 236 15.81 -5.47 3.92
CA PRO A 236 17.19 -5.44 4.42
C PRO A 236 17.94 -4.20 3.91
N ILE A 237 18.97 -3.78 4.66
CA ILE A 237 19.78 -2.58 4.34
C ILE A 237 20.45 -2.70 2.97
N ASN A 238 20.99 -3.88 2.66
CA ASN A 238 21.77 -4.14 1.45
C ASN A 238 20.94 -4.79 0.33
N ILE A 239 19.63 -4.55 0.28
CA ILE A 239 18.76 -5.21 -0.70
C ILE A 239 19.14 -4.90 -2.17
N HIS A 240 19.76 -3.75 -2.43
CA HIS A 240 20.23 -3.37 -3.76
C HIS A 240 21.35 -4.26 -4.28
N ASN A 241 22.08 -4.96 -3.42
CA ASN A 241 23.05 -5.94 -3.86
C ASN A 241 22.37 -7.13 -4.57
N LEU A 242 21.16 -7.53 -4.13
CA LEU A 242 20.37 -8.53 -4.83
C LEU A 242 19.91 -8.02 -6.20
N GLU A 243 19.57 -6.74 -6.30
CA GLU A 243 19.15 -6.12 -7.58
C GLU A 243 20.27 -6.21 -8.64
N VAL A 244 21.52 -5.96 -8.24
CA VAL A 244 22.70 -6.14 -9.13
C VAL A 244 22.80 -7.58 -9.60
N GLN A 245 22.65 -8.55 -8.69
CA GLN A 245 22.76 -9.97 -9.03
C GLN A 245 21.62 -10.47 -9.91
N ILE A 246 20.40 -9.93 -9.73
CA ILE A 246 19.26 -10.24 -10.60
C ILE A 246 19.54 -9.75 -12.03
N GLU A 247 20.12 -8.56 -12.18
CA GLU A 247 20.48 -8.02 -13.51
C GLU A 247 21.56 -8.85 -14.19
N GLU A 248 22.61 -9.25 -13.45
CA GLU A 248 23.71 -10.07 -13.97
C GLU A 248 23.23 -11.44 -14.46
N HIS A 249 22.33 -12.09 -13.71
CA HIS A 249 21.82 -13.43 -14.03
C HIS A 249 20.43 -13.41 -14.68
N PHE A 250 20.00 -12.27 -15.24
CA PHE A 250 18.61 -12.06 -15.67
C PHE A 250 18.07 -13.16 -16.60
N GLN A 251 18.91 -13.59 -17.54
CA GLN A 251 18.53 -14.59 -18.55
C GLN A 251 18.27 -15.98 -17.94
N GLU A 252 18.82 -16.26 -16.77
CA GLU A 252 18.66 -17.56 -16.10
C GLU A 252 17.31 -17.69 -15.39
N PHE A 253 16.68 -16.57 -15.01
CA PHE A 253 15.39 -16.60 -14.29
C PHE A 253 14.22 -16.86 -15.24
N SER A 254 13.37 -17.82 -14.88
CA SER A 254 12.05 -17.98 -15.47
C SER A 254 11.14 -16.80 -15.11
N LEU A 255 10.03 -16.67 -15.82
CA LEU A 255 9.05 -15.62 -15.58
C LEU A 255 8.41 -15.74 -14.18
N ASP A 256 8.17 -16.96 -13.72
CA ASP A 256 7.60 -17.23 -12.39
C ASP A 256 8.60 -16.93 -11.26
N GLU A 257 9.89 -17.20 -11.46
CA GLU A 257 10.92 -16.79 -10.50
C GLU A 257 11.06 -15.27 -10.43
N LEU A 258 11.00 -14.57 -11.56
CA LEU A 258 10.95 -13.12 -11.60
C LEU A 258 9.70 -12.59 -10.89
N ALA A 259 8.57 -13.29 -10.96
CA ALA A 259 7.37 -12.92 -10.23
C ALA A 259 7.54 -13.08 -8.72
N ILE A 260 8.20 -14.13 -8.24
CA ILE A 260 8.55 -14.32 -6.82
C ILE A 260 9.46 -13.19 -6.33
N ILE A 261 10.51 -12.88 -7.11
CA ILE A 261 11.45 -11.78 -6.86
C ILE A 261 10.69 -10.44 -6.75
N SER A 262 9.83 -10.17 -7.73
CA SER A 262 9.00 -8.97 -7.82
C SER A 262 8.04 -8.83 -6.64
N MET A 263 7.43 -9.94 -6.22
CA MET A 263 6.57 -10.00 -5.05
C MET A 263 7.35 -9.70 -3.77
N GLY A 264 8.57 -10.23 -3.64
CA GLY A 264 9.49 -9.94 -2.54
C GLY A 264 9.78 -8.45 -2.40
N LEU A 265 10.28 -7.84 -3.48
CA LEU A 265 10.60 -6.42 -3.56
C LEU A 265 9.38 -5.53 -3.29
N PHE A 266 8.23 -5.84 -3.89
CA PHE A 266 7.01 -5.06 -3.68
C PHE A 266 6.52 -5.14 -2.23
N LYS A 267 6.50 -6.33 -1.62
CA LYS A 267 6.05 -6.54 -0.23
C LYS A 267 7.01 -5.93 0.80
N SER A 268 8.29 -5.80 0.48
CA SER A 268 9.28 -5.07 1.29
C SER A 268 9.31 -3.57 1.04
N LYS A 269 8.47 -3.06 0.12
CA LYS A 269 8.43 -1.66 -0.33
C LYS A 269 9.74 -1.19 -0.97
N THR A 270 10.42 -2.08 -1.68
CA THR A 270 11.70 -1.81 -2.36
C THR A 270 11.48 -1.67 -3.87
N PRO A 271 11.68 -0.48 -4.46
CA PRO A 271 11.59 -0.33 -5.91
C PRO A 271 12.87 -0.85 -6.58
N ILE A 272 12.74 -1.32 -7.83
CA ILE A 272 13.88 -1.56 -8.70
C ILE A 272 14.40 -0.18 -9.16
N ARG A 273 15.68 0.11 -8.91
CA ARG A 273 16.31 1.38 -9.27
C ARG A 273 16.87 1.35 -10.69
N ASN A 274 17.36 0.19 -11.12
CA ASN A 274 17.86 -0.03 -12.47
C ASN A 274 16.69 -0.08 -13.46
N LYS A 275 16.53 0.98 -14.25
CA LYS A 275 15.48 1.06 -15.27
C LYS A 275 15.64 -0.01 -16.35
N SER A 276 16.87 -0.36 -16.72
CA SER A 276 17.16 -1.41 -17.72
C SER A 276 16.54 -2.74 -17.28
N LEU A 277 16.72 -3.11 -16.01
CA LEU A 277 16.12 -4.31 -15.44
C LEU A 277 14.59 -4.29 -15.52
N VAL A 278 13.95 -3.15 -15.23
CA VAL A 278 12.50 -3.02 -15.36
C VAL A 278 12.05 -3.19 -16.81
N ILE A 279 12.78 -2.63 -17.78
CA ILE A 279 12.49 -2.81 -19.20
C ILE A 279 12.64 -4.28 -19.61
N LYS A 280 13.73 -4.96 -19.22
CA LYS A 280 13.90 -6.40 -19.48
C LYS A 280 12.76 -7.24 -18.92
N ILE A 281 12.24 -6.91 -17.73
CA ILE A 281 11.06 -7.57 -17.16
C ILE A 281 9.83 -7.33 -18.05
N ILE A 282 9.61 -6.10 -18.51
CA ILE A 282 8.50 -5.78 -19.43
C ILE A 282 8.61 -6.59 -20.71
N ASP A 283 9.79 -6.63 -21.32
CA ASP A 283 10.05 -7.34 -22.57
C ASP A 283 9.74 -8.84 -22.43
N LYS A 284 10.18 -9.45 -21.32
CA LYS A 284 9.91 -10.85 -21.02
C LYS A 284 8.42 -11.14 -20.79
N ILE A 285 7.65 -10.18 -20.25
CA ILE A 285 6.19 -10.32 -20.14
C ILE A 285 5.54 -10.28 -21.53
N ILE A 286 5.96 -9.37 -22.40
CA ILE A 286 5.42 -9.25 -23.76
C ILE A 286 5.62 -10.56 -24.53
N GLU A 287 6.84 -11.11 -24.48
CA GLU A 287 7.21 -12.39 -25.12
C GLU A 287 6.36 -13.58 -24.62
N ASN A 288 5.95 -13.56 -23.34
CA ASN A 288 5.25 -14.66 -22.68
C ASN A 288 3.79 -14.31 -22.32
N SER A 289 3.23 -13.28 -22.96
CA SER A 289 1.92 -12.70 -22.61
C SER A 289 0.76 -13.70 -22.65
N LYS A 290 0.83 -14.70 -23.52
CA LYS A 290 -0.18 -15.77 -23.66
C LYS A 290 -0.12 -16.84 -22.58
N GLU A 291 1.09 -17.12 -22.07
CA GLU A 291 1.35 -18.25 -21.17
C GLU A 291 1.42 -17.84 -19.71
N ILE A 292 1.73 -16.57 -19.43
CA ILE A 292 1.92 -16.09 -18.07
C ILE A 292 0.68 -16.30 -17.19
N HIS A 293 0.88 -16.86 -16.00
CA HIS A 293 -0.17 -17.02 -15.01
C HIS A 293 -0.54 -15.65 -14.40
N GLU A 294 -1.84 -15.44 -14.14
CA GLU A 294 -2.38 -14.16 -13.70
C GLU A 294 -1.79 -13.62 -12.38
N VAL A 295 -1.44 -14.52 -11.44
CA VAL A 295 -0.85 -14.15 -10.16
C VAL A 295 0.60 -13.68 -10.35
N SER A 296 1.35 -14.36 -11.22
CA SER A 296 2.71 -13.98 -11.61
C SER A 296 2.71 -12.63 -12.33
N LEU A 297 1.80 -12.45 -13.30
CA LEU A 297 1.62 -11.19 -14.01
C LEU A 297 1.29 -10.04 -13.05
N ALA A 298 0.34 -10.23 -12.14
CA ALA A 298 -0.02 -9.21 -11.16
C ALA A 298 1.18 -8.81 -10.27
N ALA A 299 2.02 -9.76 -9.85
CA ALA A 299 3.24 -9.48 -9.09
C ALA A 299 4.24 -8.61 -9.86
N LEU A 300 4.46 -8.95 -11.14
CA LEU A 300 5.35 -8.20 -12.02
C LEU A 300 4.82 -6.79 -12.31
N LEU A 301 3.53 -6.64 -12.65
CA LEU A 301 2.91 -5.33 -12.89
C LEU A 301 2.97 -4.44 -11.65
N LYS A 302 2.82 -5.00 -10.44
CA LYS A 302 2.98 -4.27 -9.18
C LYS A 302 4.39 -3.69 -9.03
N ILE A 303 5.44 -4.48 -9.28
CA ILE A 303 6.81 -3.98 -9.16
C ILE A 303 7.17 -3.00 -10.26
N ILE A 304 6.71 -3.22 -11.51
CA ILE A 304 6.89 -2.30 -12.63
C ILE A 304 6.29 -0.94 -12.27
N ARG A 305 5.03 -0.93 -11.84
CA ARG A 305 4.34 0.30 -11.43
C ARG A 305 5.03 1.01 -10.28
N TYR A 306 5.56 0.25 -9.31
CA TYR A 306 6.24 0.82 -8.14
C TYR A 306 7.64 1.38 -8.46
N SER A 307 8.30 0.82 -9.47
CA SER A 307 9.68 1.16 -9.85
C SER A 307 9.72 2.26 -10.91
N LEU A 308 8.74 2.30 -11.81
CA LEU A 308 8.62 3.33 -12.83
C LEU A 308 8.01 4.61 -12.26
N LYS A 309 8.58 5.74 -12.67
CA LYS A 309 8.01 7.08 -12.48
C LYS A 309 7.80 7.70 -13.85
N VAL A 310 6.94 8.72 -13.93
CA VAL A 310 6.75 9.53 -15.15
C VAL A 310 8.10 10.05 -15.64
N THR A 311 8.56 9.52 -16.77
CA THR A 311 9.74 9.94 -17.53
C THR A 311 9.35 10.14 -18.99
N GLN A 312 10.10 10.96 -19.72
CA GLN A 312 9.72 11.42 -21.06
C GLN A 312 9.52 10.25 -22.06
N ASP A 313 10.25 9.15 -21.91
CA ASP A 313 10.24 8.06 -22.88
C ASP A 313 9.99 6.68 -22.25
N ASN A 314 8.72 6.34 -22.00
CA ASN A 314 8.37 4.97 -21.61
C ASN A 314 7.32 4.38 -22.57
N HIS A 315 7.72 4.22 -23.83
CA HIS A 315 6.93 3.54 -24.86
C HIS A 315 6.70 2.07 -24.49
N ARG A 316 7.64 1.43 -23.78
CA ARG A 316 7.53 0.02 -23.38
C ARG A 316 6.32 -0.30 -22.51
N VAL A 317 5.85 0.63 -21.67
CA VAL A 317 4.58 0.42 -20.93
C VAL A 317 3.37 0.41 -21.88
N TYR A 318 3.41 1.20 -22.96
CA TYR A 318 2.35 1.14 -23.98
C TYR A 318 2.42 -0.20 -24.71
N ASP A 319 3.60 -0.63 -25.17
CA ASP A 319 3.79 -1.92 -25.86
C ASP A 319 3.35 -3.11 -24.98
N LEU A 320 3.62 -3.03 -23.67
CA LEU A 320 3.14 -4.01 -22.69
C LEU A 320 1.61 -4.07 -22.67
N LEU A 321 0.95 -2.93 -22.58
CA LEU A 321 -0.51 -2.85 -22.55
C LEU A 321 -1.12 -3.28 -23.90
N ASP A 322 -0.45 -2.98 -25.01
CA ASP A 322 -0.86 -3.37 -26.35
C ASP A 322 -0.77 -4.89 -26.54
N SER A 323 0.27 -5.53 -25.99
CA SER A 323 0.37 -6.99 -25.97
C SER A 323 -0.68 -7.63 -25.05
N LEU A 324 -0.87 -7.10 -23.83
CA LEU A 324 -1.79 -7.68 -22.84
C LEU A 324 -3.27 -7.45 -23.16
N GLN A 325 -3.62 -6.51 -24.04
CA GLN A 325 -5.02 -6.18 -24.32
C GLN A 325 -5.84 -7.38 -24.82
N TYR A 326 -5.19 -8.29 -25.55
CA TYR A 326 -5.81 -9.49 -26.14
C TYR A 326 -6.04 -10.60 -25.11
N GLU A 327 -5.34 -10.52 -23.97
CA GLU A 327 -5.36 -11.53 -22.91
C GLU A 327 -6.34 -11.18 -21.77
N ILE A 328 -6.87 -9.95 -21.75
CA ILE A 328 -7.78 -9.45 -20.70
C ILE A 328 -8.94 -10.40 -20.34
N PRO A 329 -9.65 -11.04 -21.31
CA PRO A 329 -10.77 -11.92 -20.99
C PRO A 329 -10.37 -13.17 -20.19
N ARG A 330 -9.11 -13.63 -20.30
CA ARG A 330 -8.62 -14.82 -19.58
C ARG A 330 -8.21 -14.52 -18.14
N PHE A 331 -7.91 -13.25 -17.85
CA PHE A 331 -7.40 -12.83 -16.56
C PHE A 331 -8.53 -12.60 -15.54
N SER A 332 -8.27 -12.91 -14.27
CA SER A 332 -9.13 -12.49 -13.17
C SER A 332 -9.23 -10.97 -13.08
N ILE A 333 -10.32 -10.53 -12.45
CA ILE A 333 -10.57 -9.13 -12.11
C ILE A 333 -9.37 -8.50 -11.38
N MET A 334 -8.74 -9.25 -10.45
CA MET A 334 -7.59 -8.76 -9.69
C MET A 334 -6.39 -8.47 -10.59
N CYS A 335 -6.10 -9.35 -11.56
CA CYS A 335 -5.03 -9.14 -12.51
C CYS A 335 -5.35 -7.98 -13.46
N ASN A 336 -6.58 -7.93 -14.00
CA ASN A 336 -7.06 -6.83 -14.85
C ASN A 336 -6.96 -5.46 -14.17
N VAL A 337 -7.25 -5.37 -12.87
CA VAL A 337 -7.02 -4.14 -12.07
C VAL A 337 -5.55 -3.72 -12.12
N HIS A 338 -4.61 -4.66 -12.03
CA HIS A 338 -3.18 -4.36 -12.11
C HIS A 338 -2.70 -4.02 -13.51
N VAL A 339 -3.30 -4.61 -14.55
CA VAL A 339 -3.10 -4.20 -15.95
C VAL A 339 -3.52 -2.73 -16.13
N ALA A 340 -4.72 -2.35 -15.69
CA ALA A 340 -5.16 -0.95 -15.75
C ALA A 340 -4.23 -0.02 -14.96
N LEU A 341 -3.86 -0.41 -13.74
CA LEU A 341 -3.07 0.43 -12.85
C LEU A 341 -1.64 0.67 -13.33
N VAL A 342 -1.02 -0.23 -14.11
CA VAL A 342 0.39 -0.05 -14.52
C VAL A 342 0.58 1.22 -15.36
N GLY A 343 -0.42 1.59 -16.16
CA GLY A 343 -0.40 2.83 -16.94
C GLY A 343 -0.35 4.08 -16.06
N THR A 344 -0.93 4.05 -14.86
CA THR A 344 -1.09 5.24 -14.00
C THR A 344 0.25 5.80 -13.49
N SER A 345 1.28 4.97 -13.27
CA SER A 345 2.59 5.46 -12.80
C SER A 345 3.39 6.21 -13.86
N THR A 346 3.05 5.99 -15.14
CA THR A 346 3.68 6.65 -16.30
C THR A 346 2.75 7.58 -17.06
N LEU A 347 1.49 7.70 -16.59
CA LEU A 347 0.41 8.44 -17.25
C LEU A 347 0.21 8.00 -18.72
N THR A 348 0.39 6.71 -18.97
CA THR A 348 0.20 6.06 -20.27
C THR A 348 -1.21 5.49 -20.32
N VAL A 349 -2.03 6.04 -21.22
CA VAL A 349 -3.39 5.57 -21.48
C VAL A 349 -3.34 4.59 -22.64
N HIS A 350 -3.98 3.43 -22.48
CA HIS A 350 -4.16 2.45 -23.55
C HIS A 350 -5.65 2.09 -23.66
N GLU A 351 -6.35 2.73 -24.59
CA GLU A 351 -7.82 2.74 -24.62
C GLU A 351 -8.44 1.36 -24.81
N ASN A 352 -7.90 0.54 -25.73
CA ASN A 352 -8.43 -0.81 -25.95
C ASN A 352 -8.33 -1.69 -24.71
N CYS A 353 -7.25 -1.54 -23.94
CA CYS A 353 -7.05 -2.27 -22.71
C CYS A 353 -8.09 -1.84 -21.66
N LEU A 354 -8.32 -0.53 -21.52
CA LEU A 354 -9.33 -0.01 -20.60
C LEU A 354 -10.76 -0.40 -21.01
N ASN A 355 -11.07 -0.41 -22.30
CA ASN A 355 -12.37 -0.85 -22.82
C ASN A 355 -12.59 -2.34 -22.57
N ASN A 356 -11.64 -3.20 -22.95
CA ASN A 356 -11.74 -4.64 -22.72
C ASN A 356 -11.90 -4.96 -21.23
N ILE A 357 -11.16 -4.27 -20.33
CA ILE A 357 -11.32 -4.44 -18.88
C ILE A 357 -12.72 -4.04 -18.43
N ALA A 358 -13.26 -2.92 -18.94
CA ALA A 358 -14.59 -2.47 -18.59
C ALA A 358 -15.67 -3.49 -19.03
N GLU A 359 -15.53 -4.05 -20.23
CA GLU A 359 -16.42 -5.09 -20.76
C GLU A 359 -16.37 -6.37 -19.93
N THR A 360 -15.18 -6.93 -19.69
CA THR A 360 -15.00 -8.15 -18.88
C THR A 360 -15.48 -7.97 -17.43
N LEU A 361 -15.28 -6.78 -16.85
CA LEU A 361 -15.74 -6.50 -15.49
C LEU A 361 -17.27 -6.51 -15.40
N VAL A 362 -17.96 -5.94 -16.38
CA VAL A 362 -19.44 -5.86 -16.38
C VAL A 362 -20.07 -7.26 -16.33
N GLU A 363 -19.48 -8.24 -17.02
CA GLU A 363 -19.96 -9.62 -17.02
C GLU A 363 -19.74 -10.35 -15.67
N SER A 364 -18.81 -9.85 -14.86
CA SER A 364 -18.35 -10.53 -13.64
C SER A 364 -18.41 -9.62 -12.40
N LEU A 365 -19.23 -8.56 -12.45
CA LEU A 365 -19.22 -7.47 -11.48
C LEU A 365 -19.52 -7.91 -10.05
N SER A 366 -20.41 -8.90 -9.87
CA SER A 366 -20.74 -9.49 -8.57
C SER A 366 -19.58 -10.23 -7.92
N LYS A 367 -18.58 -10.66 -8.70
CA LYS A 367 -17.37 -11.33 -8.22
C LYS A 367 -16.26 -10.33 -7.87
N ALA A 368 -16.36 -9.08 -8.33
CA ALA A 368 -15.39 -8.04 -8.02
C ALA A 368 -15.43 -7.70 -6.52
N ARG A 369 -14.27 -7.51 -5.89
CA ARG A 369 -14.22 -6.96 -4.53
C ARG A 369 -14.42 -5.45 -4.60
N LEU A 370 -14.92 -4.86 -3.53
CA LEU A 370 -15.03 -3.40 -3.39
C LEU A 370 -13.69 -2.69 -3.66
N LYS A 371 -12.58 -3.32 -3.29
CA LYS A 371 -11.22 -2.81 -3.57
C LYS A 371 -10.85 -2.84 -5.05
N ASP A 372 -11.32 -3.82 -5.81
CA ASP A 372 -11.08 -3.89 -7.25
C ASP A 372 -11.85 -2.76 -7.95
N LEU A 373 -13.12 -2.55 -7.57
CA LEU A 373 -13.96 -1.46 -8.05
C LEU A 373 -13.34 -0.09 -7.74
N GLU A 374 -12.92 0.14 -6.49
CA GLU A 374 -12.22 1.38 -6.07
C GLU A 374 -11.02 1.69 -6.96
N ARG A 375 -10.17 0.70 -7.23
CA ARG A 375 -8.94 0.89 -8.02
C ARG A 375 -9.21 1.13 -9.49
N LEU A 376 -10.24 0.49 -10.05
CA LEU A 376 -10.64 0.75 -11.43
C LEU A 376 -11.24 2.15 -11.56
N VAL A 377 -12.19 2.55 -10.68
CA VAL A 377 -12.75 3.91 -10.68
C VAL A 377 -11.65 4.97 -10.53
N LEU A 378 -10.67 4.76 -9.64
CA LEU A 378 -9.49 5.62 -9.55
C LEU A 378 -8.72 5.69 -10.87
N THR A 379 -8.51 4.56 -11.56
CA THR A 379 -7.72 4.50 -12.78
C THR A 379 -8.42 5.23 -13.92
N PHE A 380 -9.70 4.93 -14.14
CA PHE A 380 -10.55 5.64 -15.08
C PHE A 380 -10.61 7.14 -14.79
N GLY A 381 -10.81 7.51 -13.53
CA GLY A 381 -10.80 8.89 -13.06
C GLY A 381 -9.46 9.59 -13.28
N THR A 382 -8.34 8.92 -12.99
CA THR A 382 -6.99 9.48 -13.19
C THR A 382 -6.74 9.83 -14.66
N PHE A 383 -7.17 8.95 -15.57
CA PHE A 383 -7.05 9.15 -17.01
C PHE A 383 -8.15 10.01 -17.61
N ASN A 384 -9.16 10.43 -16.81
CA ASN A 384 -10.35 11.10 -17.31
C ASN A 384 -10.98 10.34 -18.50
N PHE A 385 -10.98 9.01 -18.42
CA PHE A 385 -11.39 8.13 -19.52
C PHE A 385 -12.77 7.54 -19.26
N THR A 386 -13.63 7.61 -20.28
CA THR A 386 -14.96 6.98 -20.28
C THR A 386 -14.93 5.79 -21.25
N PRO A 387 -15.19 4.56 -20.78
CA PRO A 387 -15.27 3.40 -21.66
C PRO A 387 -16.38 3.53 -22.70
N LYS A 388 -16.23 2.82 -23.83
CA LYS A 388 -17.26 2.72 -24.89
C LYS A 388 -18.60 2.14 -24.39
N ASN A 389 -18.58 1.43 -23.27
CA ASN A 389 -19.80 0.99 -22.59
C ASN A 389 -20.36 2.14 -21.76
N ASP A 390 -21.30 2.91 -22.33
CA ASP A 390 -21.85 4.14 -21.75
C ASP A 390 -22.44 3.97 -20.34
N ASN A 391 -22.81 2.74 -19.95
CA ASN A 391 -23.39 2.44 -18.63
C ASN A 391 -22.41 1.82 -17.64
N PHE A 392 -21.11 1.77 -17.96
CA PHE A 392 -20.11 1.11 -17.11
C PHE A 392 -20.11 1.62 -15.66
N PHE A 393 -19.97 2.94 -15.47
CA PHE A 393 -19.92 3.52 -14.12
C PHE A 393 -21.26 3.41 -13.38
N ASN A 394 -22.38 3.54 -14.09
CA ASN A 394 -23.70 3.31 -13.51
C ASN A 394 -23.84 1.88 -12.99
N LYS A 395 -23.39 0.87 -13.74
CA LYS A 395 -23.39 -0.52 -13.28
C LYS A 395 -22.56 -0.71 -12.01
N ILE A 396 -21.40 -0.06 -11.91
CA ILE A 396 -20.59 -0.09 -10.67
C ILE A 396 -21.34 0.54 -9.50
N LEU A 397 -22.00 1.68 -9.71
CA LEU A 397 -22.81 2.32 -8.66
C LEU A 397 -23.95 1.42 -8.19
N GLU A 398 -24.68 0.81 -9.12
CA GLU A 398 -25.75 -0.15 -8.80
C GLU A 398 -25.20 -1.36 -8.04
N GLU A 399 -24.04 -1.88 -8.42
CA GLU A 399 -23.39 -2.96 -7.68
C GLU A 399 -23.04 -2.54 -6.24
N ILE A 400 -22.51 -1.34 -6.04
CA ILE A 400 -22.14 -0.84 -4.70
C ILE A 400 -23.39 -0.62 -3.82
N ARG A 401 -24.53 -0.27 -4.42
CA ARG A 401 -25.81 -0.08 -3.73
C ARG A 401 -26.49 -1.37 -3.29
N LYS A 402 -26.08 -2.51 -3.83
CA LYS A 402 -26.66 -3.82 -3.48
C LYS A 402 -26.57 -4.07 -1.97
N PRO A 403 -27.66 -4.45 -1.30
CA PRO A 403 -27.65 -4.75 0.14
C PRO A 403 -26.58 -5.78 0.54
N GLU A 404 -26.28 -6.73 -0.34
CA GLU A 404 -25.25 -7.77 -0.19
C GLU A 404 -23.83 -7.19 0.00
N ARG A 405 -23.58 -5.94 -0.42
CA ARG A 405 -22.30 -5.25 -0.23
C ARG A 405 -22.14 -4.62 1.15
N SER A 406 -23.19 -4.60 1.98
CA SER A 406 -23.16 -3.88 3.26
C SER A 406 -22.07 -4.40 4.21
N GLU A 407 -21.94 -5.73 4.36
CA GLU A 407 -20.91 -6.33 5.23
C GLU A 407 -19.49 -6.01 4.72
N GLU A 408 -19.28 -6.04 3.41
CA GLU A 408 -17.99 -5.69 2.80
C GLU A 408 -17.66 -4.20 3.01
N ILE A 409 -18.66 -3.32 2.87
CA ILE A 409 -18.52 -1.88 3.11
C ILE A 409 -18.21 -1.61 4.57
N ASP A 410 -18.90 -2.24 5.52
CA ASP A 410 -18.65 -2.03 6.96
C ASP A 410 -17.24 -2.48 7.34
N LYS A 411 -16.77 -3.58 6.75
CA LYS A 411 -15.41 -4.10 6.97
C LYS A 411 -14.33 -3.28 6.30
N PHE A 412 -14.61 -2.69 5.14
CA PHE A 412 -13.66 -1.95 4.30
C PHE A 412 -14.12 -0.52 4.02
N GLY A 413 -14.68 0.18 5.02
CA GLY A 413 -15.31 1.49 4.84
C GLY A 413 -14.38 2.53 4.20
N ARG A 414 -13.09 2.53 4.52
CA ARG A 414 -12.12 3.44 3.87
C ARG A 414 -12.04 3.24 2.36
N VAL A 415 -12.14 1.98 1.90
CA VAL A 415 -12.13 1.65 0.46
C VAL A 415 -13.41 2.14 -0.20
N PHE A 416 -14.57 1.97 0.46
CA PHE A 416 -15.84 2.54 0.02
C PHE A 416 -15.75 4.06 -0.14
N ALA A 417 -15.30 4.78 0.90
CA ALA A 417 -15.18 6.23 0.86
C ALA A 417 -14.21 6.70 -0.24
N CYS A 418 -13.08 6.03 -0.44
CA CYS A 418 -12.19 6.33 -1.56
C CYS A 418 -12.90 6.15 -2.91
N CYS A 419 -13.60 5.03 -3.11
CA CYS A 419 -14.36 4.75 -4.34
C CYS A 419 -15.38 5.87 -4.63
N VAL A 420 -16.19 6.25 -3.64
CA VAL A 420 -17.15 7.36 -3.75
C VAL A 420 -16.45 8.67 -4.11
N SER A 421 -15.30 8.97 -3.51
CA SER A 421 -14.54 10.18 -3.85
C SER A 421 -14.01 10.16 -5.28
N TYR A 422 -13.62 9.00 -5.82
CA TYR A 422 -13.03 8.90 -7.15
C TYR A 422 -14.06 9.02 -8.28
N PHE A 423 -15.33 8.72 -8.02
CA PHE A 423 -16.41 9.07 -8.97
C PHE A 423 -16.46 10.58 -9.26
N GLY A 424 -16.05 11.42 -8.31
CA GLY A 424 -15.94 12.86 -8.52
C GLY A 424 -14.93 13.26 -9.61
N LEU A 425 -13.87 12.47 -9.80
CA LEU A 425 -12.92 12.68 -10.92
C LEU A 425 -13.60 12.48 -12.28
N LEU A 426 -14.59 11.58 -12.32
CA LEU A 426 -15.38 11.23 -13.49
C LEU A 426 -16.65 12.08 -13.64
N GLN A 427 -16.83 13.13 -12.83
CA GLN A 427 -18.02 13.99 -12.84
C GLN A 427 -19.31 13.27 -12.40
N ILE A 428 -19.17 12.23 -11.59
CA ILE A 428 -20.28 11.44 -11.08
C ILE A 428 -20.40 11.68 -9.57
N TYR A 429 -21.55 12.20 -9.12
CA TYR A 429 -21.78 12.64 -7.74
C TYR A 429 -22.96 11.87 -7.13
N PRO A 430 -22.76 10.60 -6.69
CA PRO A 430 -23.84 9.75 -6.18
C PRO A 430 -24.27 10.21 -4.78
N ALA A 431 -25.26 11.10 -4.73
CA ALA A 431 -25.73 11.78 -3.52
C ALA A 431 -25.99 10.82 -2.34
N ASP A 432 -26.64 9.69 -2.59
CA ASP A 432 -26.94 8.65 -1.60
C ASP A 432 -25.68 8.03 -0.98
N LEU A 433 -24.68 7.69 -1.81
CA LEU A 433 -23.43 7.10 -1.35
C LEU A 433 -22.53 8.14 -0.65
N MET A 434 -22.54 9.38 -1.13
CA MET A 434 -21.86 10.50 -0.46
C MET A 434 -22.48 10.77 0.92
N ASN A 435 -23.82 10.75 1.01
CA ASN A 435 -24.54 10.91 2.26
C ASN A 435 -24.20 9.81 3.27
N LYS A 436 -24.13 8.54 2.81
CA LYS A 436 -23.69 7.40 3.64
C LYS A 436 -22.27 7.60 4.15
N ALA A 437 -21.34 7.97 3.28
CA ALA A 437 -19.93 8.18 3.63
C ALA A 437 -19.69 9.34 4.61
N LEU A 438 -20.58 10.34 4.63
CA LEU A 438 -20.54 11.48 5.55
C LEU A 438 -21.40 11.30 6.81
N SER A 439 -22.15 10.20 6.92
CA SER A 439 -22.98 9.93 8.08
C SER A 439 -22.14 9.73 9.35
N SER A 440 -22.66 10.19 10.48
CA SER A 440 -21.96 10.05 11.77
C SER A 440 -21.70 8.59 12.15
N GLU A 441 -22.62 7.69 11.82
CA GLU A 441 -22.48 6.24 12.04
C GLU A 441 -21.31 5.67 11.24
N PHE A 442 -21.26 5.95 9.94
CA PHE A 442 -20.20 5.46 9.06
C PHE A 442 -18.82 6.01 9.45
N LEU A 443 -18.75 7.30 9.76
CA LEU A 443 -17.50 7.94 10.18
C LEU A 443 -16.97 7.33 11.48
N LEU A 444 -17.86 7.08 12.45
CA LEU A 444 -17.52 6.45 13.72
C LEU A 444 -17.05 5.00 13.54
N SER A 445 -17.76 4.20 12.75
CA SER A 445 -17.44 2.78 12.54
C SER A 445 -16.15 2.58 11.73
N THR A 446 -15.92 3.43 10.73
CA THR A 446 -14.80 3.28 9.78
C THR A 446 -13.51 3.94 10.27
N TYR A 447 -13.61 5.12 10.88
CA TYR A 447 -12.44 5.92 11.23
C TYR A 447 -12.24 6.10 12.73
N GLY A 448 -13.29 5.97 13.54
CA GLY A 448 -13.26 6.19 14.98
C GLY A 448 -13.83 7.56 15.39
N LYS A 449 -13.72 7.86 16.69
CA LYS A 449 -14.34 9.06 17.30
C LYS A 449 -13.68 10.37 16.89
N HIS A 450 -12.42 10.34 16.48
CA HIS A 450 -11.62 11.55 16.28
C HIS A 450 -11.48 11.89 14.80
N CYS A 451 -11.95 13.08 14.40
CA CYS A 451 -11.91 13.52 13.00
C CYS A 451 -10.50 13.55 12.39
N GLN A 452 -9.45 13.67 13.20
CA GLN A 452 -8.06 13.58 12.76
C GLN A 452 -7.72 12.24 12.09
N GLN A 453 -8.52 11.19 12.35
CA GLN A 453 -8.38 9.86 11.76
C GLN A 453 -9.00 9.77 10.36
N TYR A 454 -9.85 10.72 9.96
CA TYR A 454 -10.48 10.75 8.64
C TYR A 454 -9.41 10.98 7.57
N GLY A 455 -9.60 10.37 6.41
CA GLY A 455 -8.73 10.55 5.25
C GLY A 455 -9.16 11.72 4.38
N ARG A 456 -8.34 12.04 3.36
CA ARG A 456 -8.60 13.11 2.39
C ARG A 456 -9.91 12.87 1.64
N GLU A 457 -10.23 11.61 1.36
CA GLU A 457 -11.45 11.19 0.67
C GLU A 457 -12.72 11.74 1.33
N ILE A 458 -12.77 11.84 2.66
CA ILE A 458 -13.91 12.38 3.39
C ILE A 458 -14.04 13.90 3.17
N LEU A 459 -12.91 14.63 3.19
CA LEU A 459 -12.91 16.06 2.89
C LEU A 459 -13.26 16.33 1.42
N SER A 460 -12.80 15.47 0.49
CA SER A 460 -13.19 15.54 -0.92
C SER A 460 -14.69 15.34 -1.09
N ILE A 461 -15.28 14.29 -0.50
CA ILE A 461 -16.72 14.03 -0.57
C ILE A 461 -17.50 15.20 0.02
N HIS A 462 -17.09 15.73 1.18
CA HIS A 462 -17.72 16.90 1.79
C HIS A 462 -17.75 18.12 0.86
N ASN A 463 -16.61 18.45 0.25
CA ASN A 463 -16.48 19.60 -0.62
C ASN A 463 -17.24 19.41 -1.94
N MET A 464 -17.14 18.24 -2.56
CA MET A 464 -17.89 17.92 -3.78
C MET A 464 -19.40 17.92 -3.55
N ALA A 465 -19.88 17.41 -2.41
CA ALA A 465 -21.29 17.47 -2.06
C ALA A 465 -21.79 18.92 -1.98
N LYS A 466 -21.04 19.80 -1.29
CA LYS A 466 -21.36 21.25 -1.20
C LYS A 466 -21.36 21.95 -2.56
N LEU A 467 -20.55 21.50 -3.51
CA LEU A 467 -20.41 22.14 -4.83
C LEU A 467 -21.46 21.65 -5.84
N PHE A 468 -21.71 20.35 -5.88
CA PHE A 468 -22.41 19.73 -7.01
C PHE A 468 -23.73 19.06 -6.65
N VAL A 469 -24.00 18.81 -5.36
CA VAL A 469 -25.26 18.18 -4.94
C VAL A 469 -26.21 19.25 -4.43
N LYS A 470 -27.37 19.37 -5.07
CA LYS A 470 -28.42 20.35 -4.71
C LYS A 470 -29.29 19.92 -3.54
N ASP A 471 -29.19 18.65 -3.14
CA ASP A 471 -29.99 18.08 -2.05
C ASP A 471 -29.50 18.57 -0.69
N SER A 472 -30.33 19.36 0.00
CA SER A 472 -30.05 19.90 1.32
C SER A 472 -30.04 18.86 2.44
N THR A 473 -30.41 17.62 2.16
CA THR A 473 -30.49 16.54 3.15
C THR A 473 -29.20 15.74 3.32
N ILE A 474 -28.17 16.02 2.51
CA ILE A 474 -26.86 15.37 2.65
C ILE A 474 -26.18 15.76 3.96
N ASN A 475 -25.65 14.75 4.65
CA ASN A 475 -24.77 14.93 5.80
C ASN A 475 -23.51 15.70 5.41
N HIS A 476 -23.10 16.65 6.25
CA HIS A 476 -21.86 17.39 6.09
C HIS A 476 -21.00 17.32 7.35
N LEU A 477 -19.68 17.39 7.16
CA LEU A 477 -18.77 17.70 8.24
C LEU A 477 -19.11 19.09 8.81
N SER A 478 -18.95 19.24 10.13
CA SER A 478 -18.89 20.58 10.73
C SER A 478 -17.69 21.36 10.21
N ASP A 479 -17.77 22.69 10.21
CA ASP A 479 -16.66 23.55 9.77
C ASP A 479 -15.38 23.27 10.56
N LYS A 480 -15.49 23.02 11.87
CA LYS A 480 -14.35 22.63 12.70
C LYS A 480 -13.66 21.35 12.19
N GLN A 481 -14.44 20.33 11.81
CA GLN A 481 -13.89 19.10 11.26
C GLN A 481 -13.26 19.34 9.88
N ALA A 482 -13.92 20.10 9.01
CA ALA A 482 -13.40 20.45 7.69
C ALA A 482 -12.06 21.20 7.79
N ILE A 483 -11.96 22.18 8.68
CA ILE A 483 -10.72 22.96 8.93
C ILE A 483 -9.60 22.06 9.45
N VAL A 484 -9.89 21.16 10.40
CA VAL A 484 -8.89 20.21 10.91
C VAL A 484 -8.36 19.31 9.80
N LEU A 485 -9.24 18.81 8.92
CA LEU A 485 -8.84 17.99 7.79
C LEU A 485 -8.07 18.78 6.74
N ALA A 486 -8.48 20.01 6.45
CA ALA A 486 -7.78 20.89 5.54
C ALA A 486 -6.32 21.05 5.96
N LYS A 487 -6.07 21.43 7.22
CA LYS A 487 -4.71 21.57 7.79
C LYS A 487 -3.86 20.30 7.66
N LYS A 488 -4.48 19.12 7.63
CA LYS A 488 -3.81 17.83 7.43
C LYS A 488 -3.59 17.50 5.95
N CYS A 489 -4.46 17.98 5.06
CA CYS A 489 -4.50 17.59 3.65
C CYS A 489 -3.76 18.56 2.71
N THR A 490 -3.54 19.79 3.13
CA THR A 490 -2.88 20.83 2.32
C THR A 490 -1.40 20.93 2.66
N ASP A 491 -0.59 21.18 1.63
CA ASP A 491 0.78 21.66 1.80
C ASP A 491 0.78 23.16 2.13
N TYR A 492 1.90 23.67 2.64
CA TYR A 492 2.12 25.11 2.80
C TYR A 492 2.12 25.82 1.42
N ILE A 493 1.82 27.11 1.39
CA ILE A 493 2.00 27.96 0.20
C ILE A 493 3.46 28.40 0.13
N PRO A 494 4.18 28.17 -0.99
CA PRO A 494 5.57 28.64 -1.14
C PRO A 494 5.73 30.14 -0.93
N ASP A 495 6.77 30.53 -0.17
CA ASP A 495 7.07 31.92 0.17
C ASP A 495 8.59 32.14 0.19
N GLU A 496 9.10 33.10 -0.60
CA GLU A 496 10.53 33.40 -0.69
C GLU A 496 11.16 33.76 0.66
N ASN A 497 10.37 34.26 1.62
CA ASN A 497 10.84 34.62 2.96
C ASN A 497 11.16 33.40 3.85
N TYR A 498 10.78 32.19 3.43
CA TYR A 498 11.04 30.97 4.18
C TYR A 498 12.21 30.18 3.57
N PRO A 499 13.42 30.22 4.17
CA PRO A 499 14.59 29.57 3.57
C PRO A 499 14.48 28.05 3.65
N LYS A 500 14.30 27.39 2.50
CA LYS A 500 14.40 25.93 2.36
C LYS A 500 14.69 25.50 0.93
N GLN A 501 14.95 24.21 0.76
CA GLN A 501 15.09 23.60 -0.56
C GLN A 501 13.72 23.40 -1.21
N TYR A 502 13.39 24.24 -2.19
CA TYR A 502 12.18 24.12 -3.00
C TYR A 502 12.27 23.00 -4.03
N ASN A 503 11.20 22.23 -4.17
CA ASN A 503 11.01 21.30 -5.28
C ASN A 503 10.63 22.05 -6.56
N ALA A 504 10.69 21.36 -7.71
CA ALA A 504 10.49 21.96 -9.02
C ALA A 504 9.16 22.74 -9.14
N ALA A 505 8.07 22.20 -8.60
CA ALA A 505 6.77 22.86 -8.70
C ALA A 505 6.63 24.06 -7.76
N GLU A 506 7.28 24.03 -6.59
CA GLU A 506 7.30 25.16 -5.67
C GLU A 506 8.12 26.31 -6.25
N LYS A 507 9.25 26.00 -6.92
CA LYS A 507 10.02 27.00 -7.68
C LYS A 507 9.19 27.66 -8.77
N MET A 508 8.41 26.88 -9.52
CA MET A 508 7.50 27.44 -10.52
C MET A 508 6.38 28.26 -9.89
N PHE A 509 5.84 27.86 -8.75
CA PHE A 509 4.84 28.66 -8.03
C PHE A 509 5.40 30.05 -7.67
N LEU A 510 6.61 30.09 -7.10
CA LEU A 510 7.29 31.33 -6.75
C LEU A 510 7.59 32.19 -7.99
N ASP A 511 8.12 31.58 -9.05
CA ASP A 511 8.46 32.28 -10.29
C ASP A 511 7.22 32.85 -11.00
N VAL A 512 6.13 32.08 -11.09
CA VAL A 512 4.85 32.57 -11.64
C VAL A 512 4.32 33.73 -10.81
N THR A 513 4.37 33.62 -9.48
CA THR A 513 3.94 34.68 -8.57
C THR A 513 4.75 35.96 -8.81
N LYS A 514 6.08 35.85 -8.85
CA LYS A 514 6.99 36.96 -9.08
C LYS A 514 6.75 37.65 -10.42
N VAL A 515 6.64 36.88 -11.51
CA VAL A 515 6.38 37.43 -12.86
C VAL A 515 5.06 38.20 -12.88
N LEU A 516 4.01 37.69 -12.22
CA LEU A 516 2.73 38.39 -12.14
C LEU A 516 2.79 39.63 -11.26
N GLN A 517 3.56 39.62 -10.17
CA GLN A 517 3.74 40.79 -9.30
C GLN A 517 4.46 41.92 -10.07
N GLU A 518 5.51 41.57 -10.81
CA GLU A 518 6.25 42.50 -11.66
C GLU A 518 5.37 43.07 -12.79
N SER A 519 4.57 42.24 -13.46
CA SER A 519 3.74 42.69 -14.59
C SER A 519 2.47 43.45 -14.18
N ARG A 520 1.99 43.26 -12.95
CA ARG A 520 0.72 43.84 -12.46
C ARG A 520 0.91 45.01 -11.49
N GLY A 521 2.15 45.39 -11.21
CA GLY A 521 2.49 46.62 -10.49
C GLY A 521 2.65 46.48 -8.98
N GLY A 522 2.83 45.26 -8.45
CA GLY A 522 3.12 45.07 -7.03
C GLY A 522 2.69 43.72 -6.44
N SER A 523 3.18 43.44 -5.23
CA SER A 523 2.88 42.22 -4.46
C SER A 523 1.42 42.13 -4.03
N GLU A 524 0.74 43.26 -3.89
CA GLU A 524 -0.65 43.35 -3.45
C GLU A 524 -1.65 42.82 -4.48
N PHE A 525 -1.25 42.68 -5.75
CA PHE A 525 -2.10 42.25 -6.87
C PHE A 525 -2.08 40.74 -7.14
N VAL A 526 -1.27 39.98 -6.39
CA VAL A 526 -1.11 38.53 -6.55
C VAL A 526 -1.02 37.88 -5.18
N THR A 527 -1.81 36.83 -4.93
CA THR A 527 -1.74 36.08 -3.67
C THR A 527 -1.78 34.57 -3.90
N GLY A 528 -1.18 33.81 -2.99
CA GLY A 528 -1.27 32.36 -2.96
C GLY A 528 -2.26 31.90 -1.90
N TYR A 529 -3.24 31.08 -2.26
CA TYR A 529 -4.23 30.58 -1.29
C TYR A 529 -4.78 29.20 -1.65
N HIS A 530 -5.33 28.50 -0.66
CA HIS A 530 -6.03 27.22 -0.84
C HIS A 530 -7.54 27.46 -1.00
N LEU A 531 -7.99 27.69 -2.23
CA LEU A 531 -9.43 27.87 -2.54
C LEU A 531 -10.23 26.57 -2.34
N LEU A 532 -9.59 25.43 -2.58
CA LEU A 532 -10.15 24.09 -2.42
C LEU A 532 -9.29 23.26 -1.46
N SER A 533 -9.73 23.15 -0.21
CA SER A 533 -8.93 22.57 0.89
C SER A 533 -8.71 21.06 0.85
N HIS A 534 -9.36 20.35 -0.08
CA HIS A 534 -9.15 18.91 -0.30
C HIS A 534 -8.08 18.62 -1.36
N HIS A 535 -7.69 19.62 -2.16
CA HIS A 535 -6.53 19.54 -3.02
C HIS A 535 -5.26 19.86 -2.22
N GLN A 536 -4.18 19.15 -2.50
CA GLN A 536 -2.96 19.28 -1.69
C GLN A 536 -2.26 20.63 -1.88
N ARG A 537 -2.31 21.20 -3.09
CA ARG A 537 -1.59 22.42 -3.45
C ARG A 537 -2.54 23.58 -3.65
N GLY A 538 -2.11 24.76 -3.21
CA GLY A 538 -2.83 26.01 -3.41
C GLY A 538 -2.69 26.53 -4.83
N ASP A 539 -3.29 27.69 -5.04
CA ASP A 539 -3.45 28.36 -6.33
C ASP A 539 -2.85 29.75 -6.27
N VAL A 540 -2.38 30.25 -7.42
CA VAL A 540 -1.99 31.67 -7.58
C VAL A 540 -3.23 32.43 -8.02
N ILE A 541 -3.59 33.49 -7.31
CA ILE A 541 -4.86 34.19 -7.48
C ILE A 541 -4.61 35.65 -7.82
N ILE A 542 -5.36 36.12 -8.81
CA ILE A 542 -5.38 37.53 -9.24
C ILE A 542 -6.82 37.99 -9.43
N CYS A 543 -7.02 39.30 -9.41
CA CYS A 543 -8.30 39.93 -9.65
C CYS A 543 -8.15 41.09 -10.64
N ASN A 544 -9.08 41.20 -11.59
CA ASN A 544 -9.28 42.38 -12.43
C ASN A 544 -10.68 42.96 -12.17
N ASP A 545 -10.82 44.28 -12.25
CA ASP A 545 -12.14 44.90 -12.36
C ASP A 545 -12.79 44.61 -13.73
N HIS A 546 -14.00 45.13 -13.95
CA HIS A 546 -14.73 44.97 -15.21
C HIS A 546 -14.09 45.73 -16.38
N GLN A 547 -13.17 46.66 -16.11
CA GLN A 547 -12.40 47.40 -17.11
C GLN A 547 -11.09 46.67 -17.47
N GLY A 548 -10.76 45.59 -16.77
CA GLY A 548 -9.54 44.80 -16.96
C GLY A 548 -8.34 45.30 -16.16
N CYS A 549 -8.51 46.26 -15.26
CA CYS A 549 -7.44 46.79 -14.42
C CYS A 549 -7.18 45.88 -13.20
N PRO A 550 -5.92 45.65 -12.80
CA PRO A 550 -5.58 44.88 -11.60
C PRO A 550 -6.20 45.48 -10.32
N VAL A 551 -6.75 44.60 -9.47
CA VAL A 551 -7.31 44.96 -8.16
C VAL A 551 -6.50 44.26 -7.05
N PRO A 552 -6.22 44.92 -5.91
CA PRO A 552 -5.51 44.29 -4.79
C PRO A 552 -6.25 43.06 -4.24
N VAL A 553 -5.49 42.01 -3.91
CA VAL A 553 -5.98 40.69 -3.44
C VAL A 553 -5.31 40.23 -2.14
N ASP A 554 -4.30 40.95 -1.64
CA ASP A 554 -3.54 40.62 -0.42
C ASP A 554 -4.41 40.37 0.82
N LYS A 555 -5.56 41.05 0.92
CA LYS A 555 -6.52 40.94 2.03
C LYS A 555 -7.82 40.20 1.67
N ALA A 556 -7.90 39.63 0.48
CA ALA A 556 -9.13 39.00 -0.04
C ALA A 556 -9.51 37.71 0.71
N PHE A 557 -8.51 36.99 1.27
CA PHE A 557 -8.69 35.67 1.85
C PHE A 557 -8.10 35.60 3.26
N PRO A 558 -8.88 35.92 4.30
CA PRO A 558 -8.37 35.93 5.66
C PRO A 558 -8.12 34.50 6.18
N ASP A 559 -7.07 34.32 6.98
CA ASP A 559 -6.67 33.02 7.53
C ASP A 559 -7.74 32.35 8.39
N VAL A 560 -8.65 33.13 8.97
CA VAL A 560 -9.79 32.61 9.76
C VAL A 560 -10.69 31.67 8.95
N ASN A 561 -10.74 31.85 7.62
CA ASN A 561 -11.55 31.03 6.71
C ASN A 561 -10.77 29.83 6.13
N PHE A 562 -9.50 29.66 6.52
CA PHE A 562 -8.67 28.59 5.99
C PHE A 562 -9.32 27.22 6.21
N GLY A 563 -9.44 26.45 5.13
CA GLY A 563 -9.93 25.09 5.14
C GLY A 563 -11.39 24.93 4.73
N LEU A 564 -12.12 26.02 4.59
CA LEU A 564 -13.46 26.04 4.00
C LEU A 564 -13.40 26.35 2.50
N LEU A 565 -14.47 26.02 1.78
CA LEU A 565 -14.62 26.40 0.37
C LEU A 565 -14.71 27.93 0.27
N THR A 566 -13.84 28.52 -0.54
CA THR A 566 -13.74 29.97 -0.68
C THR A 566 -14.36 30.41 -2.00
N ARG A 567 -15.26 31.40 -1.97
CA ARG A 567 -15.85 32.01 -3.16
C ARG A 567 -15.19 33.36 -3.45
N PRO A 568 -15.27 33.86 -4.69
CA PRO A 568 -14.90 35.24 -5.00
C PRO A 568 -15.60 36.24 -4.05
N PRO A 569 -14.87 37.19 -3.43
CA PRO A 569 -15.45 38.16 -2.50
C PRO A 569 -16.46 39.14 -3.12
N ASN A 570 -16.41 39.36 -4.43
CA ASN A 570 -17.22 40.33 -5.16
C ASN A 570 -17.40 39.91 -6.64
N SER A 571 -18.06 40.75 -7.43
CA SER A 571 -18.38 40.50 -8.85
C SER A 571 -17.21 40.73 -9.81
N ASN A 572 -16.03 41.10 -9.33
CA ASN A 572 -14.86 41.30 -10.18
C ASN A 572 -14.43 39.98 -10.86
N ILE A 573 -13.49 40.08 -11.78
CA ILE A 573 -12.95 38.94 -12.51
C ILE A 573 -11.83 38.31 -11.69
N TRP A 574 -12.17 37.27 -10.92
CA TRP A 574 -11.23 36.50 -10.11
C TRP A 574 -10.69 35.30 -10.87
N VAL A 575 -9.38 35.26 -11.07
CA VAL A 575 -8.70 34.19 -11.81
C VAL A 575 -7.87 33.34 -10.84
N ALA A 576 -8.00 32.02 -10.96
CA ALA A 576 -7.23 31.06 -10.18
C ALA A 576 -6.32 30.23 -11.11
N LEU A 577 -5.01 30.41 -10.95
CA LEU A 577 -3.99 29.73 -11.72
C LEU A 577 -3.49 28.49 -10.95
N VAL A 578 -3.77 27.33 -11.51
CA VAL A 578 -3.35 26.03 -11.00
C VAL A 578 -1.96 25.70 -11.55
N ILE A 579 -0.97 25.63 -10.66
CA ILE A 579 0.40 25.28 -11.05
C ILE A 579 0.50 23.76 -11.28
N ALA A 580 0.51 23.36 -12.55
CA ALA A 580 0.70 21.98 -12.95
C ALA A 580 2.19 21.63 -13.02
N ASN A 581 2.52 20.40 -12.63
CA ASN A 581 3.84 19.82 -12.79
C ASN A 581 3.84 18.79 -13.93
N ARG A 582 5.01 18.20 -14.23
CA ARG A 582 5.13 17.17 -15.27
C ARG A 582 4.21 15.94 -15.12
N ASN A 583 3.75 15.63 -13.91
CA ASN A 583 2.85 14.50 -13.62
C ASN A 583 1.37 14.92 -13.63
N SER A 584 1.06 16.14 -14.07
CA SER A 584 -0.30 16.67 -14.09
C SER A 584 -1.03 16.39 -15.41
N PHE A 585 -0.27 15.99 -16.43
CA PHE A 585 -0.76 15.75 -17.79
C PHE A 585 -0.50 14.31 -18.23
N LEU A 586 -1.47 13.76 -18.94
CA LEU A 586 -1.33 12.52 -19.70
C LEU A 586 -0.30 12.71 -20.82
N LYS A 587 0.20 11.60 -21.37
CA LYS A 587 1.09 11.66 -22.54
C LYS A 587 0.46 12.32 -23.76
N SER A 588 -0.87 12.25 -23.89
CA SER A 588 -1.65 12.95 -24.92
C SER A 588 -1.67 14.48 -24.76
N GLY A 589 -1.17 15.02 -23.64
CA GLY A 589 -1.20 16.46 -23.34
C GLY A 589 -2.41 16.92 -22.53
N GLN A 590 -3.45 16.08 -22.41
CA GLN A 590 -4.63 16.37 -21.60
C GLN A 590 -4.30 16.35 -20.09
N PRO A 591 -4.91 17.22 -19.26
CA PRO A 591 -4.77 17.13 -17.82
C PRO A 591 -5.32 15.80 -17.27
N THR A 592 -4.67 15.26 -16.25
CA THR A 592 -5.21 14.14 -15.46
C THR A 592 -6.53 14.53 -14.81
N GLY A 593 -7.39 13.56 -14.50
CA GLY A 593 -8.71 13.86 -13.91
C GLY A 593 -8.63 14.58 -12.56
N HIS A 594 -7.53 14.47 -11.81
CA HIS A 594 -7.31 15.28 -10.61
C HIS A 594 -7.24 16.79 -10.92
N TYR A 595 -6.50 17.17 -11.97
CA TYR A 595 -6.38 18.56 -12.38
C TYR A 595 -7.64 19.05 -13.10
N SER A 596 -8.25 18.20 -13.94
CA SER A 596 -9.54 18.50 -14.57
C SER A 596 -10.65 18.71 -13.54
N SER A 597 -10.68 17.92 -12.46
CA SER A 597 -11.63 18.10 -11.34
C SER A 597 -11.39 19.41 -10.62
N LYS A 598 -10.12 19.73 -10.31
CA LYS A 598 -9.78 20.99 -9.64
C LYS A 598 -10.24 22.22 -10.45
N LEU A 599 -9.98 22.24 -11.75
CA LEU A 599 -10.44 23.33 -12.62
C LEU A 599 -11.96 23.48 -12.60
N ARG A 600 -12.69 22.37 -12.74
CA ARG A 600 -14.16 22.36 -12.70
C ARG A 600 -14.71 22.87 -11.38
N GLU A 601 -14.13 22.44 -10.26
CA GLU A 601 -14.52 22.89 -8.92
C GLU A 601 -14.27 24.38 -8.70
N LEU A 602 -13.11 24.89 -9.11
CA LEU A 602 -12.80 26.33 -9.05
C LEU A 602 -13.76 27.16 -9.92
N ASN A 603 -14.05 26.68 -11.13
CA ASN A 603 -15.02 27.32 -12.02
C ASN A 603 -16.42 27.36 -11.40
N THR A 604 -16.83 26.27 -10.74
CA THR A 604 -18.12 26.15 -10.03
C THR A 604 -18.21 27.07 -8.82
N LEU A 605 -17.08 27.34 -8.14
CA LEU A 605 -17.02 28.32 -7.06
C LEU A 605 -17.19 29.78 -7.53
N GLY A 606 -16.94 30.04 -8.82
CA GLY A 606 -17.05 31.37 -9.43
C GLY A 606 -15.75 31.91 -10.01
N PHE A 607 -14.60 31.24 -9.82
CA PHE A 607 -13.32 31.67 -10.38
C PHE A 607 -13.24 31.37 -11.89
N TYR A 608 -12.38 32.09 -12.60
CA TYR A 608 -11.90 31.73 -13.92
C TYR A 608 -10.62 30.91 -13.73
N ALA A 609 -10.71 29.58 -13.84
CA ALA A 609 -9.62 28.69 -13.52
C ALA A 609 -8.83 28.27 -14.76
N ALA A 610 -7.50 28.31 -14.68
CA ALA A 610 -6.62 27.83 -15.74
C ALA A 610 -5.38 27.12 -15.19
N ILE A 611 -4.81 26.23 -16.01
CA ILE A 611 -3.55 25.55 -15.68
C ILE A 611 -2.39 26.32 -16.29
N VAL A 612 -1.36 26.55 -15.49
CA VAL A 612 -0.04 26.96 -16.00
C VAL A 612 0.73 25.70 -16.34
N ASP A 613 0.94 25.42 -17.64
CA ASP A 613 1.60 24.20 -18.10
C ASP A 613 3.10 24.29 -17.88
N TRP A 614 3.61 23.43 -16.99
CA TRP A 614 5.03 23.22 -16.75
C TRP A 614 5.86 23.09 -18.03
N LYS A 615 5.43 22.27 -19.00
CA LYS A 615 6.21 21.97 -20.22
C LYS A 615 6.43 23.19 -21.10
N ILE A 616 5.47 24.11 -21.09
CA ILE A 616 5.53 25.36 -21.85
C ILE A 616 6.32 26.37 -21.02
N TYR A 617 5.89 26.61 -19.78
CA TYR A 617 6.40 27.68 -18.94
C TYR A 617 7.91 27.62 -18.70
N ILE A 618 8.48 26.42 -18.46
CA ILE A 618 9.92 26.30 -18.17
C ILE A 618 10.82 26.54 -19.37
N LYS A 619 10.26 26.54 -20.59
CA LYS A 619 11.01 26.76 -21.84
C LYS A 619 11.08 28.24 -22.22
N LEU A 620 10.33 29.09 -21.52
CA LEU A 620 10.26 30.52 -21.79
C LEU A 620 11.42 31.23 -21.10
N ASP A 621 12.12 32.09 -21.84
CA ASP A 621 13.30 32.79 -21.37
C ASP A 621 12.94 34.21 -20.90
N GLY A 622 13.35 34.53 -19.67
CA GLY A 622 13.15 35.85 -19.07
C GLY A 622 11.70 36.17 -18.68
N THR A 623 11.54 37.27 -17.95
CA THR A 623 10.25 37.72 -17.39
C THR A 623 9.23 38.09 -18.48
N ILE A 624 9.67 38.69 -19.60
CA ILE A 624 8.77 39.22 -20.63
C ILE A 624 8.00 38.10 -21.34
N GLU A 625 8.66 37.03 -21.76
CA GLU A 625 8.01 35.91 -22.44
C GLU A 625 7.06 35.17 -21.50
N LYS A 626 7.50 34.94 -20.26
CA LYS A 626 6.67 34.35 -19.21
C LYS A 626 5.43 35.20 -18.93
N SER A 627 5.55 36.52 -18.84
CA SER A 627 4.41 37.42 -18.66
C SER A 627 3.42 37.31 -19.81
N LYS A 628 3.90 37.35 -21.06
CA LYS A 628 3.03 37.20 -22.25
C LYS A 628 2.27 35.88 -22.26
N TYR A 629 2.95 34.79 -21.90
CA TYR A 629 2.30 33.49 -21.78
C TYR A 629 1.24 33.47 -20.68
N LEU A 630 1.55 34.01 -19.49
CA LEU A 630 0.59 34.08 -18.40
C LEU A 630 -0.62 34.96 -18.77
N ASP A 631 -0.42 36.10 -19.42
CA ASP A 631 -1.50 36.95 -19.92
C ASP A 631 -2.40 36.22 -20.92
N HIS A 632 -1.80 35.42 -21.81
CA HIS A 632 -2.55 34.57 -22.73
C HIS A 632 -3.37 33.51 -21.98
N VAL A 633 -2.78 32.79 -21.03
CA VAL A 633 -3.47 31.80 -20.19
C VAL A 633 -4.64 32.44 -19.41
N ILE A 634 -4.42 33.63 -18.85
CA ILE A 634 -5.45 34.39 -18.12
C ILE A 634 -6.60 34.79 -19.07
N LYS A 635 -6.28 35.31 -20.26
CA LYS A 635 -7.30 35.69 -21.25
C LYS A 635 -8.10 34.49 -21.73
N GLU A 636 -7.46 33.36 -22.02
CA GLU A 636 -8.17 32.12 -22.39
C GLU A 636 -9.09 31.64 -21.27
N ALA A 637 -8.64 31.70 -20.01
CA ALA A 637 -9.46 31.35 -18.86
C ALA A 637 -10.75 32.19 -18.80
N ILE A 638 -10.64 33.49 -19.07
CA ILE A 638 -11.75 34.44 -19.07
C ILE A 638 -12.68 34.18 -20.25
N CYS A 639 -12.13 34.00 -21.45
CA CYS A 639 -12.92 33.76 -22.66
C CYS A 639 -13.67 32.43 -22.64
N ASN A 640 -13.08 31.36 -22.11
CA ASN A 640 -13.71 30.03 -22.12
C ASN A 640 -14.93 29.88 -21.18
N LYS A 641 -15.17 30.86 -20.30
CA LYS A 641 -16.27 30.85 -19.34
C LYS A 641 -17.42 31.80 -19.72
N ASN A 642 -17.14 32.81 -20.54
CA ASN A 642 -18.16 33.70 -21.13
C ASN A 642 -18.74 33.05 -22.38
#